data_AF-A0A7I8V743-F1
#
_entry.id   AF-A0A7I8V743-F1
#
_cell.length_a   1.000
_cell.length_b   1.000
_cell.length_c   1.000
_cell.angle_alpha   90.00
_cell.angle_beta   90.00
_cell.angle_gamma   90.00
#
_symmetry.space_group_name_H-M   'P 1'
#
loop_
_entity.id
_entity.type
_entity.pdbx_description
1 polymer ?
#
loop_
_entity_poly.entity_id
_entity_poly.type
_entity_poly.pdbx_seq_one_letter_code
_entity_poly.pdbx_strand_id
1 'polypeptide(L)'
;MQFRLGGGVFKIKHPQTIVLVIVLTVLTVFMVFSFHDRIDLPTYDDLQLEKRQMLKNKNLNEKDVYMDFDADGAGDDKELLLDYPFRKKNDNKPPIEGNKESVNEGTMPKNKNTLNTDIKEEDTFPKQQEKSNIEYSQPAMKPAYKDRHKIRRKLQEILTYAAPLRPNDEHYNINVTLSDRTSMDRQIRDTRPEVCKTKQYDAKTLPTVAVIIPFFNEALSMLIRTVHSILNRSPDMLLDEIILVDDKSTEIWLQKPLTEYMKLLPKVRVIRNTKRMGLIRSRMVGHRAALADVSIFLDAHCEANEGWLEPMLAYLQKYPKAVVQPYVDGIDTGTIEYLPATEHLHVGAFNWELRYTWLKVPDHKTIFHLNTGEAIDSPTLVGCAIAVTRSFFDEIGGFDEGLEIWGGENLELGFRAWQCGGTVVTLLCSRVGHVFKNFPYKFDGNREQVVTKNLMRVADVWMDGYKKFFYASTFIYEIKNTTFNMAELQSIERWKEHRKHLKCKNFEWYMHNIVPEMETPPRDAHFYGEIMNVRSKACFELYNDYYIGMNYICYEHKVIPYNFFSISNAGLLRWKDKCIKVLFPSPALRLVDCPPIDANTSALYDFGIFKVKLIGHTWGQLRYYVRNPSTKNIDKYCVVQVTNVLPEHEKEQMPQIGGCRENDNFQVWSFTHRFDFNLYANTDFATNMTYKHKQ
;
A
#
# COMPACT_ATOMS: atom_id res chain seq x y z
N MET A 1 15.05 18.44 -50.88
CA MET A 1 15.12 19.65 -50.02
C MET A 1 16.58 20.07 -49.89
N GLN A 2 16.92 21.36 -49.78
CA GLN A 2 18.30 21.87 -49.74
C GLN A 2 18.55 22.64 -48.45
N PHE A 3 19.66 22.35 -47.78
CA PHE A 3 20.05 23.05 -46.55
C PHE A 3 21.57 23.29 -46.51
N ARG A 4 22.00 24.31 -45.77
CA ARG A 4 23.40 24.72 -45.59
C ARG A 4 23.81 24.54 -44.13
N LEU A 5 24.96 23.92 -43.92
CA LEU A 5 25.66 23.81 -42.63
C LEU A 5 27.17 23.90 -42.91
N GLY A 6 27.87 24.79 -42.18
CA GLY A 6 29.34 24.87 -42.18
C GLY A 6 30.00 25.01 -43.56
N GLY A 7 29.53 25.92 -44.41
CA GLY A 7 30.17 26.25 -45.70
C GLY A 7 29.90 25.30 -46.88
N GLY A 8 29.30 24.12 -46.66
CA GLY A 8 28.89 23.17 -47.71
C GLY A 8 27.38 23.21 -48.02
N VAL A 9 27.00 22.88 -49.27
CA VAL A 9 25.60 22.73 -49.69
C VAL A 9 25.32 21.26 -50.01
N PHE A 10 24.35 20.66 -49.34
CA PHE A 10 23.97 19.25 -49.55
C PHE A 10 22.53 19.12 -50.09
N LYS A 11 22.31 18.16 -50.99
CA LYS A 11 21.02 17.87 -51.66
C LYS A 11 20.58 16.43 -51.35
N ILE A 12 19.40 16.26 -50.76
CA ILE A 12 18.81 14.94 -50.47
C ILE A 12 17.56 14.74 -51.33
N LYS A 13 17.47 13.57 -52.00
CA LYS A 13 16.44 13.22 -53.00
C LYS A 13 15.32 12.28 -52.52
N HIS A 14 15.37 11.66 -51.33
CA HIS A 14 14.28 10.79 -50.84
C HIS A 14 13.89 11.00 -49.35
N PRO A 15 12.60 10.83 -48.97
CA PRO A 15 12.09 11.17 -47.63
C PRO A 15 12.55 10.22 -46.51
N GLN A 16 12.88 8.96 -46.81
CA GLN A 16 13.29 7.97 -45.80
C GLN A 16 14.72 8.19 -45.27
N THR A 17 15.53 9.02 -45.95
CA THR A 17 16.90 9.35 -45.52
C THR A 17 16.92 10.47 -44.45
N ILE A 18 15.82 11.22 -44.30
CA ILE A 18 15.72 12.36 -43.36
C ILE A 18 15.71 11.87 -41.91
N VAL A 19 15.01 10.76 -41.62
CA VAL A 19 14.94 10.18 -40.27
C VAL A 19 16.30 9.63 -39.84
N LEU A 20 17.05 8.99 -40.75
CA LEU A 20 18.36 8.43 -40.45
C LEU A 20 19.40 9.52 -40.17
N VAL A 21 19.37 10.63 -40.93
CA VAL A 21 20.27 11.78 -40.71
C VAL A 21 19.94 12.50 -39.42
N ILE A 22 18.66 12.72 -39.07
CA ILE A 22 18.28 13.34 -37.79
C ILE A 22 18.68 12.46 -36.60
N VAL A 23 18.45 11.14 -36.66
CA VAL A 23 18.84 10.21 -35.59
C VAL A 23 20.36 10.16 -35.41
N LEU A 24 21.12 10.12 -36.51
CA LEU A 24 22.59 10.14 -36.46
C LEU A 24 23.15 11.48 -35.97
N THR A 25 22.48 12.60 -36.27
CA THR A 25 22.89 13.95 -35.85
C THR A 25 22.59 14.16 -34.36
N VAL A 26 21.44 13.66 -33.86
CA VAL A 26 21.11 13.68 -32.44
C VAL A 26 22.04 12.76 -31.64
N LEU A 27 22.39 11.59 -32.17
CA LEU A 27 23.36 10.68 -31.52
C LEU A 27 24.79 11.24 -31.52
N THR A 28 25.21 11.93 -32.58
CA THR A 28 26.54 12.59 -32.59
C THR A 28 26.56 13.84 -31.72
N VAL A 29 25.48 14.62 -31.64
CA VAL A 29 25.36 15.73 -30.68
C VAL A 29 25.35 15.21 -29.24
N PHE A 30 24.66 14.10 -28.94
CA PHE A 30 24.72 13.47 -27.62
C PHE A 30 26.11 12.91 -27.28
N MET A 31 26.81 12.26 -28.23
CA MET A 31 28.18 11.78 -28.01
C MET A 31 29.19 12.92 -27.85
N VAL A 32 29.03 14.04 -28.58
CA VAL A 32 29.94 15.20 -28.49
C VAL A 32 29.70 15.99 -27.20
N PHE A 33 28.45 16.14 -26.75
CA PHE A 33 28.14 16.77 -25.46
C PHE A 33 28.46 15.88 -24.25
N SER A 34 28.57 14.55 -24.42
CA SER A 34 29.03 13.64 -23.36
C SER A 34 30.57 13.55 -23.26
N PHE A 35 31.33 14.20 -24.14
CA PHE A 35 32.80 14.12 -24.13
C PHE A 35 33.54 15.45 -23.87
N HIS A 36 32.86 16.58 -23.72
CA HIS A 36 33.45 17.86 -23.30
C HIS A 36 32.51 18.61 -22.34
N ASP A 37 32.50 18.17 -21.08
CA ASP A 37 32.48 19.03 -19.89
C ASP A 37 32.64 18.11 -18.66
N ARG A 38 33.80 18.22 -17.99
CA ARG A 38 33.99 17.65 -16.65
C ARG A 38 33.21 18.52 -15.67
N ILE A 39 32.07 18.03 -15.20
CA ILE A 39 31.49 18.50 -13.95
C ILE A 39 32.16 17.67 -12.85
N ASP A 40 33.21 18.21 -12.24
CA ASP A 40 33.80 17.64 -11.03
C ASP A 40 32.80 17.84 -9.87
N LEU A 41 32.22 16.73 -9.41
CA LEU A 41 31.45 16.71 -8.16
C LEU A 41 32.45 16.77 -6.98
N PRO A 42 32.18 17.59 -5.94
CA PRO A 42 33.11 17.75 -4.83
C PRO A 42 33.34 16.42 -4.12
N THR A 43 34.60 16.13 -3.82
CA THR A 43 34.97 14.94 -3.05
C THR A 43 34.58 15.13 -1.58
N TYR A 44 34.54 14.03 -0.82
CA TYR A 44 34.27 14.07 0.62
C TYR A 44 35.24 15.03 1.35
N ASP A 45 36.50 15.09 0.92
CA ASP A 45 37.50 15.98 1.51
C ASP A 45 37.25 17.46 1.17
N ASP A 46 36.71 17.75 -0.01
CA ASP A 46 36.30 19.11 -0.41
C ASP A 46 35.13 19.62 0.44
N LEU A 47 34.14 18.76 0.70
CA LEU A 47 32.99 19.06 1.57
C LEU A 47 33.40 19.26 3.05
N GLN A 48 34.40 18.51 3.52
CA GLN A 48 34.95 18.70 4.87
C GLN A 48 35.76 20.00 4.99
N LEU A 49 36.45 20.41 3.93
CA LEU A 49 37.17 21.68 3.90
C LEU A 49 36.20 22.88 3.91
N GLU A 50 35.12 22.81 3.15
CA GLU A 50 34.07 23.83 3.09
C GLU A 50 33.33 23.96 4.45
N LYS A 51 33.06 22.83 5.12
CA LYS A 51 32.52 22.79 6.49
C LYS A 51 33.43 23.52 7.50
N ARG A 52 34.74 23.29 7.44
CA ARG A 52 35.72 23.96 8.33
C ARG A 52 35.79 25.46 8.08
N GLN A 53 35.67 25.90 6.82
CA GLN A 53 35.65 27.31 6.46
C GLN A 53 34.36 28.00 6.93
N MET A 54 33.20 27.35 6.84
CA MET A 54 31.93 27.88 7.32
C MET A 54 31.87 28.03 8.85
N LEU A 55 32.41 27.06 9.61
CA LEU A 55 32.48 27.13 11.08
C LEU A 55 33.38 28.29 11.54
N LYS A 56 34.48 28.54 10.82
CA LYS A 56 35.42 29.62 11.11
C LYS A 56 34.83 31.02 10.84
N ASN A 57 34.01 31.16 9.79
CA ASN A 57 33.38 32.43 9.43
C ASN A 57 32.19 32.81 10.34
N LYS A 58 31.66 31.87 11.14
CA LYS A 58 30.50 32.08 12.02
C LYS A 58 30.81 32.02 13.52
N ASN A 59 32.07 31.85 13.93
CA ASN A 59 32.49 31.71 15.34
C ASN A 59 31.68 30.63 16.10
N LEU A 60 31.41 29.49 15.45
CA LEU A 60 30.69 28.36 16.04
C LEU A 60 31.68 27.27 16.48
N ASN A 61 31.44 26.67 17.65
CA ASN A 61 32.27 25.61 18.20
C ASN A 61 31.83 24.25 17.64
N GLU A 62 32.77 23.32 17.44
CA GLU A 62 32.52 22.03 16.75
C GLU A 62 31.52 21.12 17.48
N LYS A 63 31.26 21.40 18.78
CA LYS A 63 30.29 20.69 19.62
C LYS A 63 28.86 21.24 19.54
N ASP A 64 28.67 22.40 18.90
CA ASP A 64 27.37 23.08 18.79
C ASP A 64 26.69 22.86 17.43
N VAL A 65 27.29 22.03 16.56
CA VAL A 65 26.73 21.61 15.26
C VAL A 65 26.58 20.10 15.25
N TYR A 66 25.45 19.61 15.73
CA TYR A 66 24.97 18.26 15.41
C TYR A 66 24.48 18.28 13.96
N MET A 67 25.18 17.55 13.08
CA MET A 67 24.54 17.01 11.88
C MET A 67 24.04 15.63 12.26
N ASP A 68 22.74 15.53 12.51
CA ASP A 68 22.07 14.24 12.35
C ASP A 68 22.24 13.81 10.90
N PHE A 69 22.98 12.73 10.70
CA PHE A 69 22.71 11.84 9.57
C PHE A 69 21.57 10.93 10.01
N ASP A 70 20.38 11.51 10.18
CA ASP A 70 19.15 10.74 10.16
C ASP A 70 19.05 10.10 8.78
N ALA A 71 19.11 8.77 8.76
CA ALA A 71 18.70 7.95 7.64
C ALA A 71 17.17 7.93 7.46
N ASP A 72 16.48 9.01 7.84
CA ASP A 72 15.13 9.35 7.40
C ASP A 72 15.23 10.20 6.13
N GLY A 73 15.88 9.60 5.14
CA GLY A 73 15.82 10.02 3.75
C GLY A 73 15.05 8.96 2.99
N ALA A 74 13.71 9.04 3.05
CA ALA A 74 12.86 8.61 1.94
C ALA A 74 13.25 9.46 0.72
N GLY A 75 14.32 9.06 0.05
CA GLY A 75 14.89 9.71 -1.12
C GLY A 75 14.33 9.05 -2.37
N ASP A 76 13.58 9.83 -3.13
CA ASP A 76 13.01 9.52 -4.44
C ASP A 76 12.02 8.35 -4.48
N ASP A 77 10.99 8.40 -3.62
CA ASP A 77 9.71 7.76 -3.92
C ASP A 77 9.03 8.52 -5.08
N LYS A 78 9.47 8.22 -6.31
CA LYS A 78 8.48 7.96 -7.33
C LYS A 78 7.69 6.78 -6.80
N GLU A 79 6.44 7.02 -6.37
CA GLU A 79 5.42 5.98 -6.50
C GLU A 79 5.35 5.65 -7.99
N LEU A 80 6.26 4.79 -8.42
CA LEU A 80 6.06 3.95 -9.58
C LEU A 80 4.76 3.23 -9.27
N LEU A 81 3.70 3.66 -9.96
CA LEU A 81 2.76 2.73 -10.56
C LEU A 81 3.52 1.45 -10.83
N LEU A 82 2.94 0.32 -10.43
CA LEU A 82 3.43 -1.02 -10.72
C LEU A 82 3.61 -1.23 -12.24
N ASP A 83 4.63 -0.60 -12.81
CA ASP A 83 5.16 -0.78 -14.15
C ASP A 83 6.12 -1.95 -14.01
N TYR A 84 5.56 -3.14 -14.11
CA TYR A 84 6.34 -4.34 -14.37
C TYR A 84 7.07 -4.16 -15.71
N PRO A 85 8.42 -4.14 -15.75
CA PRO A 85 9.11 -4.20 -17.03
C PRO A 85 9.07 -5.65 -17.54
N PHE A 86 8.06 -5.98 -18.35
CA PHE A 86 8.09 -7.24 -19.10
C PHE A 86 9.15 -7.18 -20.20
N ARG A 87 10.20 -7.95 -19.99
CA ARG A 87 11.16 -8.38 -21.00
C ARG A 87 10.37 -9.05 -22.15
N LYS A 88 10.47 -8.50 -23.36
CA LYS A 88 10.02 -9.18 -24.59
C LYS A 88 10.59 -10.60 -24.60
N LYS A 89 9.73 -11.62 -24.61
CA LYS A 89 10.13 -12.98 -24.98
C LYS A 89 10.67 -12.92 -26.40
N ASN A 90 11.95 -13.29 -26.56
CA ASN A 90 12.45 -13.74 -27.85
C ASN A 90 11.75 -15.07 -28.15
N ASP A 91 10.89 -15.06 -29.16
CA ASP A 91 10.46 -16.29 -29.82
C ASP A 91 11.67 -16.90 -30.52
N ASN A 92 12.21 -17.97 -29.95
CA ASN A 92 13.02 -18.97 -30.65
C ASN A 92 12.79 -20.32 -29.96
N LYS A 93 11.77 -21.05 -30.43
CA LYS A 93 11.64 -22.49 -30.20
C LYS A 93 12.67 -23.23 -31.07
N PRO A 94 13.48 -24.14 -30.51
CA PRO A 94 14.06 -25.23 -31.28
C PRO A 94 13.11 -26.45 -31.32
N PRO A 95 13.27 -27.35 -32.30
CA PRO A 95 12.31 -28.42 -32.60
C PRO A 95 12.41 -29.58 -31.61
N ILE A 96 11.26 -30.21 -31.35
CA ILE A 96 11.14 -31.47 -30.60
C ILE A 96 11.34 -32.61 -31.62
N GLU A 97 12.51 -33.25 -31.58
CA GLU A 97 12.70 -34.59 -32.13
C GLU A 97 12.47 -35.62 -31.02
N GLY A 98 11.71 -36.66 -31.34
CA GLY A 98 11.33 -37.71 -30.42
C GLY A 98 12.45 -38.71 -30.16
N ASN A 99 12.33 -39.44 -29.05
CA ASN A 99 12.72 -40.83 -29.01
C ASN A 99 11.89 -41.62 -27.99
N LYS A 100 11.57 -42.84 -28.41
CA LYS A 100 10.84 -43.90 -27.71
C LYS A 100 11.71 -44.52 -26.62
N GLU A 101 11.07 -45.00 -25.54
CA GLU A 101 11.31 -46.29 -24.86
C GLU A 101 10.35 -46.39 -23.66
N SER A 102 9.27 -47.19 -23.77
CA SER A 102 9.12 -48.57 -23.28
C SER A 102 8.77 -48.67 -21.79
N VAL A 103 7.48 -48.94 -21.49
CA VAL A 103 7.04 -49.43 -20.18
C VAL A 103 6.21 -50.70 -20.41
N ASN A 104 6.62 -51.76 -19.71
CA ASN A 104 6.08 -53.11 -19.73
C ASN A 104 4.64 -53.19 -19.18
N GLU A 105 3.89 -54.13 -19.77
CA GLU A 105 2.57 -54.58 -19.33
C GLU A 105 2.60 -55.39 -18.03
N GLY A 106 1.50 -55.31 -17.28
CA GLY A 106 1.19 -56.12 -16.11
C GLY A 106 -0.32 -56.11 -15.80
N THR A 107 -1.07 -56.92 -16.56
CA THR A 107 -2.40 -57.55 -16.34
C THR A 107 -3.24 -57.30 -15.07
N MET A 108 -4.46 -56.75 -15.30
CA MET A 108 -5.85 -57.17 -14.91
C MET A 108 -6.23 -57.58 -13.45
N PRO A 109 -7.54 -57.58 -13.03
CA PRO A 109 -8.77 -57.51 -13.82
C PRO A 109 -9.90 -56.56 -13.35
N LYS A 110 -10.84 -56.40 -14.29
CA LYS A 110 -12.18 -55.79 -14.19
C LYS A 110 -13.07 -56.48 -13.16
N ASN A 111 -13.96 -55.72 -12.52
CA ASN A 111 -15.27 -56.24 -12.17
C ASN A 111 -16.38 -55.23 -12.45
N LYS A 112 -17.36 -55.69 -13.23
CA LYS A 112 -18.63 -55.02 -13.53
C LYS A 112 -19.55 -55.22 -12.33
N ASN A 113 -20.36 -54.22 -12.01
CA ASN A 113 -21.76 -54.46 -11.61
C ASN A 113 -22.61 -53.22 -11.88
N THR A 114 -23.53 -53.43 -12.80
CA THR A 114 -24.69 -52.61 -13.15
C THR A 114 -25.78 -52.76 -12.08
N LEU A 115 -26.49 -51.68 -11.77
CA LEU A 115 -27.89 -51.75 -11.36
C LEU A 115 -28.61 -50.48 -11.81
N ASN A 116 -29.53 -50.67 -12.75
CA ASN A 116 -30.55 -49.73 -13.20
C ASN A 116 -31.63 -49.57 -12.13
N THR A 117 -32.16 -48.36 -12.01
CA THR A 117 -33.61 -48.14 -11.82
C THR A 117 -34.01 -46.85 -12.53
N ASP A 118 -34.79 -47.00 -13.59
CA ASP A 118 -35.58 -45.98 -14.28
C ASP A 118 -36.58 -45.28 -13.34
N ILE A 119 -36.96 -44.02 -13.59
CA ILE A 119 -38.36 -43.52 -13.69
C ILE A 119 -38.37 -42.10 -14.34
N LYS A 120 -38.88 -42.06 -15.59
CA LYS A 120 -39.79 -41.11 -16.29
C LYS A 120 -39.41 -39.64 -16.60
N GLU A 121 -39.38 -39.37 -17.91
CA GLU A 121 -39.69 -38.10 -18.58
C GLU A 121 -41.20 -37.98 -18.87
N GLU A 122 -41.73 -36.76 -18.74
CA GLU A 122 -42.90 -36.12 -19.40
C GLU A 122 -42.91 -34.68 -18.81
N ASP A 123 -43.15 -33.56 -19.48
CA ASP A 123 -43.58 -33.28 -20.84
C ASP A 123 -43.32 -31.79 -21.16
N THR A 124 -43.33 -31.50 -22.45
CA THR A 124 -43.22 -30.22 -23.18
C THR A 124 -43.80 -28.92 -22.57
N PHE A 125 -43.15 -27.77 -22.83
CA PHE A 125 -43.80 -26.45 -22.91
C PHE A 125 -43.30 -25.61 -24.11
N PRO A 126 -44.16 -24.72 -24.68
CA PRO A 126 -44.10 -24.27 -26.06
C PRO A 126 -43.33 -22.95 -26.26
N LYS A 127 -42.81 -22.77 -27.47
CA LYS A 127 -42.34 -21.48 -27.99
C LYS A 127 -43.52 -20.51 -28.15
N GLN A 128 -43.57 -19.46 -27.34
CA GLN A 128 -44.26 -18.21 -27.69
C GLN A 128 -43.25 -17.05 -27.67
N GLN A 129 -43.09 -16.44 -28.83
CA GLN A 129 -42.46 -15.15 -29.02
C GLN A 129 -43.32 -14.07 -28.36
N GLU A 130 -42.93 -13.59 -27.19
CA GLU A 130 -43.32 -12.26 -26.74
C GLU A 130 -42.20 -11.28 -27.08
N LYS A 131 -42.53 -10.36 -27.99
CA LYS A 131 -41.76 -9.15 -28.24
C LYS A 131 -41.83 -8.26 -26.99
N SER A 132 -40.90 -8.42 -26.06
CA SER A 132 -40.66 -7.42 -25.03
C SER A 132 -39.89 -6.26 -25.65
N ASN A 133 -40.52 -5.09 -25.71
CA ASN A 133 -39.88 -3.84 -26.09
C ASN A 133 -38.61 -3.63 -25.27
N ILE A 134 -37.47 -3.60 -25.96
CA ILE A 134 -36.16 -3.26 -25.40
C ILE A 134 -36.19 -1.75 -25.17
N GLU A 135 -36.53 -1.34 -23.95
CA GLU A 135 -36.33 0.03 -23.51
C GLU A 135 -34.87 0.15 -23.06
N TYR A 136 -34.05 0.78 -23.90
CA TYR A 136 -32.66 1.11 -23.58
C TYR A 136 -32.63 1.93 -22.29
N SER A 137 -31.95 1.42 -21.25
CA SER A 137 -31.61 2.20 -20.06
C SER A 137 -30.88 3.46 -20.50
N GLN A 138 -31.53 4.62 -20.34
CA GLN A 138 -30.94 5.90 -20.71
C GLN A 138 -29.63 6.11 -19.94
N PRO A 139 -28.60 6.70 -20.56
CA PRO A 139 -27.42 7.15 -19.84
C PRO A 139 -27.86 8.10 -18.72
N ALA A 140 -27.21 8.03 -17.55
CA ALA A 140 -27.51 8.86 -16.39
C ALA A 140 -27.78 10.31 -16.84
N MET A 141 -29.01 10.81 -16.58
CA MET A 141 -29.38 12.18 -16.90
C MET A 141 -28.40 13.11 -16.18
N LYS A 142 -27.58 13.83 -16.94
CA LYS A 142 -26.69 14.85 -16.39
C LYS A 142 -27.52 15.83 -15.57
N PRO A 143 -27.15 16.14 -14.31
CA PRO A 143 -27.93 17.07 -13.50
C PRO A 143 -28.15 18.37 -14.26
N ALA A 144 -29.42 18.79 -14.34
CA ALA A 144 -29.82 20.01 -15.04
C ALA A 144 -29.35 21.23 -14.24
N TYR A 145 -28.10 21.64 -14.45
CA TYR A 145 -27.57 22.88 -13.90
C TYR A 145 -28.46 24.06 -14.33
N LYS A 146 -29.13 24.71 -13.37
CA LYS A 146 -30.06 25.82 -13.62
C LYS A 146 -29.40 27.01 -14.36
N ASP A 147 -28.08 27.19 -14.23
CA ASP A 147 -27.33 28.22 -14.95
C ASP A 147 -25.85 27.84 -15.16
N ARG A 148 -25.56 27.07 -16.22
CA ARG A 148 -24.19 26.63 -16.56
C ARG A 148 -23.24 27.79 -16.83
N HIS A 149 -23.74 28.91 -17.36
CA HIS A 149 -22.91 30.05 -17.69
C HIS A 149 -22.44 30.77 -16.43
N LYS A 150 -23.32 30.93 -15.44
CA LYS A 150 -22.96 31.46 -14.12
C LYS A 150 -21.99 30.55 -13.38
N ILE A 151 -22.18 29.23 -13.42
CA ILE A 151 -21.25 28.27 -12.79
C ILE A 151 -19.86 28.39 -13.43
N ARG A 152 -19.75 28.35 -14.76
CA ARG A 152 -18.45 28.50 -15.46
C ARG A 152 -17.78 29.82 -15.15
N ARG A 153 -18.53 30.92 -15.15
CA ARG A 153 -17.98 32.24 -14.78
C ARG A 153 -17.48 32.25 -13.34
N LYS A 154 -18.26 31.74 -12.39
CA LYS A 154 -17.86 31.68 -10.97
C LYS A 154 -16.65 30.77 -10.74
N LEU A 155 -16.57 29.65 -11.47
CA LEU A 155 -15.42 28.76 -11.47
C LEU A 155 -14.16 29.48 -11.95
N GLN A 156 -14.24 30.20 -13.06
CA GLN A 156 -13.11 30.98 -13.57
C GLN A 156 -12.70 32.08 -12.58
N GLU A 157 -13.68 32.78 -11.97
CA GLU A 157 -13.43 33.80 -10.96
C GLU A 157 -12.65 33.23 -9.75
N ILE A 158 -13.09 32.10 -9.18
CA ILE A 158 -12.43 31.53 -8.00
C ILE A 158 -11.05 30.96 -8.32
N LEU A 159 -10.86 30.29 -9.47
CA LEU A 159 -9.56 29.77 -9.89
C LEU A 159 -8.57 30.92 -10.18
N THR A 160 -9.00 31.96 -10.89
CA THR A 160 -8.16 33.13 -11.19
C THR A 160 -7.78 33.89 -9.92
N TYR A 161 -8.70 33.96 -8.95
CA TYR A 161 -8.43 34.55 -7.64
C TYR A 161 -7.42 33.75 -6.82
N ALA A 162 -7.53 32.41 -6.82
CA ALA A 162 -6.65 31.53 -6.05
C ALA A 162 -5.24 31.38 -6.67
N ALA A 163 -5.14 31.34 -8.00
CA ALA A 163 -3.89 31.03 -8.71
C ALA A 163 -2.65 31.86 -8.30
N PRO A 164 -2.72 33.20 -8.16
CA PRO A 164 -1.55 33.99 -7.74
C PRO A 164 -1.28 33.94 -6.23
N LEU A 165 -2.22 33.43 -5.42
CA LEU A 165 -2.15 33.43 -3.96
C LEU A 165 -1.81 32.05 -3.38
N ARG A 166 -2.02 30.98 -4.16
CA ARG A 166 -1.73 29.62 -3.72
C ARG A 166 -0.23 29.35 -3.60
N PRO A 167 0.19 28.49 -2.66
CA PRO A 167 1.53 27.93 -2.61
C PRO A 167 1.96 27.25 -3.92
N ASN A 168 3.27 26.97 -4.01
CA ASN A 168 3.83 26.18 -5.10
C ASN A 168 3.29 24.74 -5.12
N ASP A 169 3.53 24.03 -6.22
CA ASP A 169 2.99 22.69 -6.43
C ASP A 169 3.57 21.65 -5.44
N GLU A 170 4.84 21.83 -5.02
CA GLU A 170 5.49 21.03 -3.97
C GLU A 170 4.75 21.09 -2.63
N HIS A 171 4.13 22.23 -2.28
CA HIS A 171 3.34 22.36 -1.06
C HIS A 171 2.18 21.36 -0.98
N TYR A 172 1.62 21.00 -2.15
CA TYR A 172 0.51 20.08 -2.28
C TYR A 172 0.95 18.65 -2.63
N ASN A 173 2.23 18.45 -2.93
CA ASN A 173 2.79 17.22 -3.51
C ASN A 173 2.06 16.77 -4.78
N ILE A 174 1.55 17.72 -5.57
CA ILE A 174 0.80 17.53 -6.81
C ILE A 174 1.10 18.69 -7.77
N ASN A 175 1.14 18.43 -9.07
CA ASN A 175 1.17 19.46 -10.12
C ASN A 175 -0.18 20.21 -10.22
N VAL A 176 -0.43 21.08 -9.25
CA VAL A 176 -1.65 21.90 -9.19
C VAL A 176 -1.73 22.84 -10.39
N THR A 177 -0.60 23.25 -10.97
CA THR A 177 -0.59 24.09 -12.18
C THR A 177 -1.25 23.42 -13.38
N LEU A 178 -0.96 22.14 -13.62
CA LEU A 178 -1.62 21.36 -14.65
C LEU A 178 -3.06 21.02 -14.26
N SER A 179 -3.32 20.76 -12.98
CA SER A 179 -4.68 20.59 -12.46
C SER A 179 -5.59 21.80 -12.72
N ASP A 180 -5.10 23.02 -12.50
CA ASP A 180 -5.87 24.27 -12.69
C ASP A 180 -6.28 24.46 -14.16
N ARG A 181 -5.51 23.90 -15.10
CA ARG A 181 -5.78 23.93 -16.55
C ARG A 181 -6.59 22.73 -17.03
N THR A 182 -6.77 21.73 -16.19
CA THR A 182 -7.50 20.51 -16.50
C THR A 182 -8.98 20.69 -16.20
N SER A 183 -9.85 20.35 -17.15
CA SER A 183 -11.30 20.48 -17.02
C SER A 183 -11.83 19.79 -15.75
N MET A 184 -12.73 20.47 -15.02
CA MET A 184 -13.45 19.86 -13.89
C MET A 184 -14.41 18.75 -14.34
N ASP A 185 -14.83 18.78 -15.62
CA ASP A 185 -15.72 17.81 -16.24
C ASP A 185 -14.97 16.89 -17.22
N ARG A 186 -13.65 16.67 -17.00
CA ARG A 186 -12.84 15.84 -17.90
C ARG A 186 -13.41 14.42 -18.02
N GLN A 187 -13.32 13.87 -19.23
CA GLN A 187 -13.58 12.45 -19.45
C GLN A 187 -12.39 11.64 -18.96
N ILE A 188 -12.67 10.49 -18.38
CA ILE A 188 -11.67 9.51 -17.95
C ILE A 188 -12.00 8.17 -18.61
N ARG A 189 -11.00 7.30 -18.70
CA ARG A 189 -11.20 5.95 -19.25
C ARG A 189 -12.03 5.11 -18.27
N ASP A 190 -12.98 4.34 -18.80
CA ASP A 190 -13.63 3.27 -18.05
C ASP A 190 -12.64 2.12 -17.83
N THR A 191 -12.11 2.05 -16.61
CA THR A 191 -11.10 1.08 -16.15
C THR A 191 -11.71 -0.18 -15.53
N ARG A 192 -13.05 -0.29 -15.51
CA ARG A 192 -13.72 -1.47 -14.94
C ARG A 192 -13.45 -2.71 -15.81
N PRO A 193 -13.44 -3.92 -15.21
CA PRO A 193 -13.43 -5.17 -15.96
C PRO A 193 -14.60 -5.23 -16.95
N GLU A 194 -14.41 -5.90 -18.09
CA GLU A 194 -15.42 -5.95 -19.18
C GLU A 194 -16.78 -6.47 -18.72
N VAL A 195 -16.81 -7.49 -17.83
CA VAL A 195 -18.05 -8.02 -17.26
C VAL A 195 -18.86 -6.93 -16.52
N CYS A 196 -18.18 -6.01 -15.82
CA CYS A 196 -18.81 -4.96 -15.05
C CYS A 196 -19.51 -3.91 -15.92
N LYS A 197 -19.03 -3.69 -17.15
CA LYS A 197 -19.61 -2.73 -18.10
C LYS A 197 -21.00 -3.16 -18.59
N THR A 198 -21.30 -4.45 -18.50
CA THR A 198 -22.57 -5.04 -18.94
C THR A 198 -23.57 -5.24 -17.79
N LYS A 199 -23.12 -5.13 -16.53
CA LYS A 199 -24.01 -5.27 -15.36
C LYS A 199 -24.99 -4.10 -15.30
N GLN A 200 -26.26 -4.43 -15.09
CA GLN A 200 -27.35 -3.48 -14.93
C GLN A 200 -27.83 -3.47 -13.48
N TYR A 201 -28.10 -2.29 -12.96
CA TYR A 201 -28.63 -2.09 -11.61
C TYR A 201 -29.87 -1.22 -11.69
N ASP A 202 -30.97 -1.63 -11.06
CA ASP A 202 -32.17 -0.81 -11.02
C ASP A 202 -32.01 0.29 -9.97
N ALA A 203 -31.63 1.50 -10.43
CA ALA A 203 -31.45 2.65 -9.57
C ALA A 203 -32.72 3.04 -8.77
N LYS A 204 -33.92 2.58 -9.14
CA LYS A 204 -35.14 2.87 -8.39
C LYS A 204 -35.25 2.07 -7.09
N THR A 205 -34.57 0.93 -7.01
CA THR A 205 -34.65 0.06 -5.82
C THR A 205 -33.50 0.29 -4.87
N LEU A 206 -32.41 0.93 -5.29
CA LEU A 206 -31.21 1.10 -4.49
C LEU A 206 -31.36 2.19 -3.41
N PRO A 207 -30.64 2.05 -2.27
CA PRO A 207 -30.65 3.03 -1.19
C PRO A 207 -30.06 4.38 -1.62
N THR A 208 -30.48 5.47 -0.97
CA THR A 208 -29.92 6.80 -1.18
C THR A 208 -28.55 6.95 -0.50
N VAL A 209 -27.74 7.90 -0.99
CA VAL A 209 -26.39 8.12 -0.49
C VAL A 209 -26.06 9.58 -0.18
N ALA A 210 -25.33 9.78 0.92
CA ALA A 210 -24.63 11.03 1.21
C ALA A 210 -23.12 10.81 1.05
N VAL A 211 -22.47 11.63 0.21
CA VAL A 211 -21.02 11.60 0.01
C VAL A 211 -20.37 12.67 0.89
N ILE A 212 -19.53 12.26 1.83
CA ILE A 212 -18.89 13.09 2.85
C ILE A 212 -17.41 13.26 2.50
N ILE A 213 -17.00 14.50 2.26
CA ILE A 213 -15.65 14.86 1.82
C ILE A 213 -15.02 15.81 2.86
N PRO A 214 -14.25 15.29 3.81
CA PRO A 214 -13.42 16.13 4.67
C PRO A 214 -12.27 16.74 3.87
N PHE A 215 -11.91 17.99 4.13
CA PHE A 215 -10.76 18.63 3.49
C PHE A 215 -10.08 19.64 4.42
N PHE A 216 -8.77 19.79 4.26
CA PHE A 216 -7.95 20.78 4.98
C PHE A 216 -6.84 21.29 4.04
N ASN A 217 -6.89 22.57 3.67
CA ASN A 217 -5.91 23.18 2.76
C ASN A 217 -5.65 22.34 1.49
N GLU A 218 -6.74 21.86 0.89
CA GLU A 218 -6.68 21.06 -0.33
C GLU A 218 -6.49 21.94 -1.56
N ALA A 219 -5.79 21.43 -2.57
CA ALA A 219 -5.65 22.13 -3.85
C ALA A 219 -7.05 22.40 -4.44
N LEU A 220 -7.36 23.68 -4.70
CA LEU A 220 -8.72 24.11 -5.07
C LEU A 220 -9.28 23.35 -6.27
N SER A 221 -8.46 23.18 -7.32
CA SER A 221 -8.86 22.47 -8.54
C SER A 221 -9.08 20.97 -8.31
N MET A 222 -8.35 20.32 -7.40
CA MET A 222 -8.59 18.93 -7.01
C MET A 222 -9.93 18.75 -6.29
N LEU A 223 -10.18 19.60 -5.29
CA LEU A 223 -11.43 19.56 -4.52
C LEU A 223 -12.65 19.80 -5.41
N ILE A 224 -12.61 20.83 -6.27
CA ILE A 224 -13.70 21.11 -7.19
C ILE A 224 -13.89 19.95 -8.18
N ARG A 225 -12.81 19.39 -8.73
CA ARG A 225 -12.92 18.25 -9.66
C ARG A 225 -13.53 17.02 -9.00
N THR A 226 -13.20 16.75 -7.74
CA THR A 226 -13.81 15.65 -6.98
C THR A 226 -15.34 15.80 -6.93
N VAL A 227 -15.83 16.99 -6.58
CA VAL A 227 -17.27 17.29 -6.53
C VAL A 227 -17.92 17.15 -7.91
N HIS A 228 -17.31 17.72 -8.95
CA HIS A 228 -17.83 17.61 -10.31
C HIS A 228 -17.85 16.15 -10.79
N SER A 229 -16.82 15.38 -10.48
CA SER A 229 -16.71 13.97 -10.84
C SER A 229 -17.87 13.14 -10.26
N ILE A 230 -18.20 13.34 -8.98
CA ILE A 230 -19.34 12.70 -8.33
C ILE A 230 -20.66 13.12 -8.98
N LEU A 231 -20.89 14.42 -9.17
CA LEU A 231 -22.12 14.95 -9.77
C LEU A 231 -22.32 14.46 -11.21
N ASN A 232 -21.24 14.31 -11.97
CA ASN A 232 -21.28 13.91 -13.37
C ASN A 232 -21.50 12.41 -13.56
N ARG A 233 -21.15 11.56 -12.59
CA ARG A 233 -21.12 10.09 -12.72
C ARG A 233 -21.93 9.34 -11.66
N SER A 234 -22.80 10.05 -10.95
CA SER A 234 -23.74 9.43 -10.00
C SER A 234 -25.18 9.63 -10.49
N PRO A 235 -26.03 8.60 -10.51
CA PRO A 235 -27.45 8.77 -10.81
C PRO A 235 -28.11 9.76 -9.85
N ASP A 236 -28.81 10.76 -10.39
CA ASP A 236 -29.39 11.84 -9.60
C ASP A 236 -30.33 11.32 -8.50
N MET A 237 -31.12 10.28 -8.77
CA MET A 237 -32.07 9.74 -7.79
C MET A 237 -31.41 9.02 -6.60
N LEU A 238 -30.14 8.61 -6.73
CA LEU A 238 -29.40 7.92 -5.69
C LEU A 238 -28.59 8.89 -4.82
N LEU A 239 -28.02 9.92 -5.44
CA LEU A 239 -27.24 10.94 -4.74
C LEU A 239 -28.18 11.93 -4.05
N ASP A 240 -28.26 11.86 -2.72
CA ASP A 240 -29.05 12.78 -1.90
C ASP A 240 -28.28 14.10 -1.69
N GLU A 241 -27.07 14.02 -1.11
CA GLU A 241 -26.20 15.16 -0.91
C GLU A 241 -24.69 14.84 -0.96
N ILE A 242 -23.89 15.86 -1.28
CA ILE A 242 -22.45 15.92 -1.11
C ILE A 242 -22.15 16.91 0.02
N ILE A 243 -21.58 16.43 1.12
CA ILE A 243 -21.22 17.23 2.30
C ILE A 243 -19.71 17.44 2.31
N LEU A 244 -19.28 18.66 1.99
CA LEU A 244 -17.91 19.08 2.19
C LEU A 244 -17.71 19.51 3.64
N VAL A 245 -16.76 18.91 4.35
CA VAL A 245 -16.43 19.27 5.74
C VAL A 245 -15.06 19.94 5.77
N ASP A 246 -15.05 21.26 5.89
CA ASP A 246 -13.82 22.05 6.05
C ASP A 246 -13.25 21.87 7.46
N ASP A 247 -12.12 21.17 7.57
CA ASP A 247 -11.40 20.95 8.81
C ASP A 247 -10.51 22.14 9.19
N LYS A 248 -11.10 23.33 9.18
CA LYS A 248 -10.46 24.61 9.55
C LYS A 248 -9.31 25.01 8.60
N SER A 249 -9.55 24.96 7.29
CA SER A 249 -8.61 25.46 6.28
C SER A 249 -8.25 26.94 6.49
N THR A 250 -6.97 27.25 6.26
CA THR A 250 -6.41 28.60 6.40
C THR A 250 -6.37 29.37 5.08
N GLU A 251 -6.39 28.66 3.96
CA GLU A 251 -6.36 29.25 2.62
C GLU A 251 -7.66 30.01 2.32
N ILE A 252 -7.54 31.30 1.99
CA ILE A 252 -8.69 32.22 1.88
C ILE A 252 -9.67 31.84 0.76
N TRP A 253 -9.20 31.21 -0.32
CA TRP A 253 -10.06 30.74 -1.41
C TRP A 253 -10.92 29.54 -1.00
N LEU A 254 -10.49 28.73 -0.04
CA LEU A 254 -11.27 27.61 0.52
C LEU A 254 -12.35 28.06 1.51
N GLN A 255 -12.37 29.34 1.87
CA GLN A 255 -13.38 29.92 2.77
C GLN A 255 -14.62 30.39 1.99
N LYS A 256 -15.03 31.65 2.20
CA LYS A 256 -16.22 32.22 1.56
C LYS A 256 -16.25 32.01 0.03
N PRO A 257 -15.15 32.19 -0.74
CA PRO A 257 -15.19 31.98 -2.19
C PRO A 257 -15.64 30.57 -2.59
N LEU A 258 -15.08 29.53 -1.97
CA LEU A 258 -15.50 28.14 -2.19
C LEU A 258 -16.96 27.91 -1.83
N THR A 259 -17.42 28.40 -0.67
CA THR A 259 -18.82 28.25 -0.26
C THR A 259 -19.78 28.89 -1.27
N GLU A 260 -19.45 30.07 -1.79
CA GLU A 260 -20.27 30.74 -2.80
C GLU A 260 -20.29 30.00 -4.14
N TYR A 261 -19.19 29.34 -4.52
CA TYR A 261 -19.16 28.47 -5.69
C TYR A 261 -20.02 27.21 -5.48
N MET A 262 -19.84 26.53 -4.35
CA MET A 262 -20.52 25.26 -4.07
C MET A 262 -22.05 25.42 -3.96
N LYS A 263 -22.55 26.57 -3.49
CA LYS A 263 -23.99 26.90 -3.50
C LYS A 263 -24.62 26.91 -4.90
N LEU A 264 -23.82 27.03 -5.96
CA LEU A 264 -24.31 27.00 -7.35
C LEU A 264 -24.47 25.57 -7.87
N LEU A 265 -23.86 24.58 -7.22
CA LEU A 265 -23.94 23.18 -7.58
C LEU A 265 -25.14 22.52 -6.88
N PRO A 266 -25.87 21.63 -7.57
CA PRO A 266 -26.98 20.92 -6.95
C PRO A 266 -26.45 19.96 -5.87
N LYS A 267 -27.21 19.81 -4.78
CA LYS A 267 -26.95 18.81 -3.74
C LYS A 267 -25.60 18.96 -3.02
N VAL A 268 -24.93 20.10 -3.12
CA VAL A 268 -23.66 20.33 -2.42
C VAL A 268 -23.86 21.25 -1.21
N ARG A 269 -23.34 20.84 -0.06
CA ARG A 269 -23.35 21.62 1.18
C ARG A 269 -21.95 21.68 1.77
N VAL A 270 -21.60 22.81 2.39
CA VAL A 270 -20.33 23.00 3.09
C VAL A 270 -20.58 23.19 4.58
N ILE A 271 -19.97 22.34 5.41
CA ILE A 271 -19.90 22.45 6.87
C ILE A 271 -18.48 22.89 7.24
N ARG A 272 -18.33 23.79 8.21
CA ARG A 272 -17.02 24.28 8.65
C ARG A 272 -16.80 24.00 10.12
N ASN A 273 -15.72 23.29 10.44
CA ASN A 273 -15.29 23.11 11.82
C ASN A 273 -14.76 24.43 12.37
N THR A 274 -15.07 24.73 13.64
CA THR A 274 -14.59 25.95 14.32
C THR A 274 -13.12 25.86 14.72
N LYS A 275 -12.59 24.64 14.88
CA LYS A 275 -11.19 24.32 15.16
C LYS A 275 -10.74 23.16 14.28
N ARG A 276 -9.44 22.92 14.19
CA ARG A 276 -8.88 21.77 13.48
C ARG A 276 -9.16 20.49 14.30
N MET A 277 -9.93 19.58 13.73
CA MET A 277 -10.44 18.37 14.38
C MET A 277 -9.73 17.10 13.89
N GLY A 278 -9.21 17.11 12.66
CA GLY A 278 -8.67 15.94 11.97
C GLY A 278 -9.66 15.30 11.00
N LEU A 279 -9.14 14.41 10.15
CA LEU A 279 -9.90 13.63 9.18
C LEU A 279 -11.05 12.88 9.84
N ILE A 280 -10.73 12.12 10.88
CA ILE A 280 -11.65 11.19 11.57
C ILE A 280 -12.89 11.92 12.10
N ARG A 281 -12.66 12.98 12.89
CA ARG A 281 -13.74 13.75 13.50
C ARG A 281 -14.51 14.56 12.45
N SER A 282 -13.85 15.00 11.37
CA SER A 282 -14.52 15.67 10.24
C SER A 282 -15.45 14.72 9.47
N ARG A 283 -15.04 13.45 9.26
CA ARG A 283 -15.94 12.41 8.74
C ARG A 283 -17.16 12.24 9.62
N MET A 284 -16.98 12.20 10.95
CA MET A 284 -18.08 12.08 11.90
C MET A 284 -19.02 13.29 11.92
N VAL A 285 -18.50 14.51 11.75
CA VAL A 285 -19.33 15.72 11.58
C VAL A 285 -20.22 15.61 10.34
N GLY A 286 -19.65 15.19 9.21
CA GLY A 286 -20.41 14.98 7.98
C GLY A 286 -21.46 13.87 8.12
N HIS A 287 -21.08 12.74 8.72
CA HIS A 287 -21.98 11.61 8.92
C HIS A 287 -23.19 11.95 9.80
N ARG A 288 -22.97 12.67 10.91
CA ARG A 288 -24.05 13.15 11.78
C ARG A 288 -25.00 14.12 11.09
N ALA A 289 -24.49 14.88 10.12
CA ALA A 289 -25.27 15.86 9.36
C ALA A 289 -26.02 15.26 8.15
N ALA A 290 -25.63 14.07 7.70
CA ALA A 290 -26.28 13.34 6.62
C ALA A 290 -27.56 12.63 7.10
N LEU A 291 -28.53 12.45 6.20
CA LEU A 291 -29.77 11.70 6.47
C LEU A 291 -29.99 10.50 5.53
N ALA A 292 -29.15 10.34 4.50
CA ALA A 292 -29.25 9.26 3.55
C ALA A 292 -29.01 7.87 4.17
N ASP A 293 -29.49 6.83 3.48
CA ASP A 293 -29.40 5.43 3.92
C ASP A 293 -27.94 4.92 4.00
N VAL A 294 -27.08 5.42 3.12
CA VAL A 294 -25.66 5.06 3.01
C VAL A 294 -24.80 6.31 3.18
N SER A 295 -23.70 6.16 3.93
CA SER A 295 -22.62 7.15 4.00
C SER A 295 -21.44 6.68 3.15
N ILE A 296 -20.99 7.52 2.22
CA ILE A 296 -19.72 7.34 1.51
C ILE A 296 -18.73 8.39 1.99
N PHE A 297 -17.63 7.97 2.57
CA PHE A 297 -16.49 8.83 2.90
C PHE A 297 -15.52 8.82 1.72
N LEU A 298 -15.18 10.00 1.20
CA LEU A 298 -14.26 10.15 0.08
C LEU A 298 -13.25 11.25 0.36
N ASP A 299 -11.99 11.04 -0.01
CA ASP A 299 -10.97 12.09 0.07
C ASP A 299 -11.20 13.20 -0.99
N ALA A 300 -10.65 14.39 -0.73
CA ALA A 300 -10.88 15.60 -1.51
C ALA A 300 -10.12 15.70 -2.85
N HIS A 301 -9.43 14.63 -3.25
CA HIS A 301 -8.60 14.54 -4.46
C HIS A 301 -8.85 13.20 -5.16
N CYS A 302 -10.12 12.95 -5.45
CA CYS A 302 -10.59 11.72 -6.09
C CYS A 302 -11.33 12.01 -7.40
N GLU A 303 -11.40 11.02 -8.28
CA GLU A 303 -12.30 11.05 -9.43
C GLU A 303 -13.06 9.72 -9.52
N ALA A 304 -14.38 9.78 -9.33
CA ALA A 304 -15.27 8.66 -9.57
C ALA A 304 -15.20 8.22 -11.04
N ASN A 305 -15.21 6.90 -11.29
CA ASN A 305 -15.33 6.31 -12.62
C ASN A 305 -16.80 6.09 -13.02
N GLU A 306 -17.02 5.67 -14.25
CA GLU A 306 -18.33 5.30 -14.77
C GLU A 306 -18.95 4.16 -13.95
N GLY A 307 -20.21 4.31 -13.56
CA GLY A 307 -20.96 3.31 -12.79
C GLY A 307 -20.30 2.93 -11.46
N TRP A 308 -19.61 3.88 -10.80
CA TRP A 308 -18.94 3.62 -9.52
C TRP A 308 -19.93 3.38 -8.37
N LEU A 309 -21.11 4.02 -8.41
CA LEU A 309 -21.98 4.11 -7.23
C LEU A 309 -22.92 2.91 -7.10
N GLU A 310 -23.55 2.52 -8.20
CA GLU A 310 -24.58 1.49 -8.25
C GLU A 310 -24.10 0.12 -7.72
N PRO A 311 -22.89 -0.37 -8.06
CA PRO A 311 -22.38 -1.63 -7.51
C PRO A 311 -22.23 -1.59 -5.99
N MET A 312 -21.79 -0.46 -5.42
CA MET A 312 -21.64 -0.31 -3.97
C MET A 312 -22.99 -0.35 -3.27
N LEU A 313 -23.97 0.40 -3.78
CA LEU A 313 -25.32 0.46 -3.19
C LEU A 313 -26.07 -0.87 -3.34
N ALA A 314 -25.93 -1.55 -4.48
CA ALA A 314 -26.49 -2.89 -4.68
C ALA A 314 -25.90 -3.91 -3.71
N TYR A 315 -24.59 -3.83 -3.46
CA TYR A 315 -23.93 -4.71 -2.49
C TYR A 315 -24.42 -4.43 -1.06
N LEU A 316 -24.47 -3.16 -0.64
CA LEU A 316 -24.93 -2.77 0.70
C LEU A 316 -26.42 -3.05 0.93
N GLN A 317 -27.26 -2.98 -0.11
CA GLN A 317 -28.66 -3.41 -0.02
C GLN A 317 -28.78 -4.90 0.30
N LYS A 318 -27.94 -5.74 -0.32
CA LYS A 318 -27.92 -7.18 -0.08
C LYS A 318 -27.24 -7.56 1.23
N TYR A 319 -26.17 -6.84 1.59
CA TYR A 319 -25.33 -7.10 2.76
C TYR A 319 -25.18 -5.81 3.59
N PRO A 320 -26.20 -5.44 4.40
CA PRO A 320 -26.23 -4.15 5.08
C PRO A 320 -25.15 -3.98 6.16
N LYS A 321 -24.56 -5.08 6.63
CA LYS A 321 -23.44 -5.11 7.60
C LYS A 321 -22.06 -5.16 6.93
N ALA A 322 -21.97 -4.86 5.64
CA ALA A 322 -20.69 -4.74 4.95
C ALA A 322 -20.14 -3.31 5.03
N VAL A 323 -18.82 -3.21 5.11
CA VAL A 323 -18.06 -1.99 4.83
C VAL A 323 -17.42 -2.18 3.45
N VAL A 324 -17.82 -1.37 2.50
CA VAL A 324 -17.48 -1.53 1.08
C VAL A 324 -16.46 -0.47 0.69
N GLN A 325 -15.45 -0.85 -0.08
CA GLN A 325 -14.58 0.10 -0.78
C GLN A 325 -14.58 -0.18 -2.29
N PRO A 326 -14.50 0.87 -3.13
CA PRO A 326 -14.22 0.67 -4.55
C PRO A 326 -12.81 0.10 -4.73
N TYR A 327 -12.55 -0.50 -5.88
CA TYR A 327 -11.17 -0.75 -6.28
C TYR A 327 -10.54 0.58 -6.70
N VAL A 328 -9.45 0.96 -6.02
CA VAL A 328 -8.85 2.29 -6.16
C VAL A 328 -7.86 2.29 -7.31
N ASP A 329 -8.09 3.18 -8.27
CA ASP A 329 -7.18 3.48 -9.37
C ASP A 329 -6.26 4.66 -8.98
N GLY A 330 -5.13 4.83 -9.69
CA GLY A 330 -4.18 5.90 -9.43
C GLY A 330 -4.50 7.18 -10.20
N ILE A 331 -4.19 8.34 -9.62
CA ILE A 331 -4.06 9.60 -10.36
C ILE A 331 -2.65 10.12 -10.14
N ASP A 332 -1.86 10.22 -11.21
CA ASP A 332 -0.45 10.58 -11.12
C ASP A 332 -0.26 12.01 -10.61
N THR A 333 0.66 12.20 -9.67
CA THR A 333 0.87 13.51 -9.02
C THR A 333 1.52 14.53 -9.97
N GLY A 334 2.28 14.10 -10.98
CA GLY A 334 2.99 14.99 -11.90
C GLY A 334 2.22 15.29 -13.19
N THR A 335 1.57 14.29 -13.78
CA THR A 335 0.88 14.33 -15.08
C THR A 335 -0.64 14.38 -14.94
N ILE A 336 -1.17 14.15 -13.73
CA ILE A 336 -2.60 14.11 -13.41
C ILE A 336 -3.36 13.05 -14.23
N GLU A 337 -2.66 12.10 -14.85
CA GLU A 337 -3.25 11.02 -15.62
C GLU A 337 -4.03 10.06 -14.71
N TYR A 338 -5.21 9.62 -15.18
CA TYR A 338 -6.00 8.60 -14.51
C TYR A 338 -5.51 7.22 -14.95
N LEU A 339 -4.97 6.44 -14.02
CA LEU A 339 -4.22 5.24 -14.28
C LEU A 339 -4.93 4.02 -13.71
N PRO A 340 -5.28 3.02 -14.54
CA PRO A 340 -5.92 1.80 -14.04
C PRO A 340 -4.99 1.11 -13.06
N ALA A 341 -5.54 0.61 -11.96
CA ALA A 341 -4.79 -0.29 -11.10
C ALA A 341 -4.51 -1.63 -11.81
N THR A 342 -3.43 -2.31 -11.38
CA THR A 342 -2.82 -3.44 -12.10
C THR A 342 -3.73 -4.63 -12.35
N GLU A 343 -3.38 -5.43 -13.37
CA GLU A 343 -4.02 -6.74 -13.65
C GLU A 343 -3.88 -7.73 -12.48
N HIS A 344 -2.79 -7.64 -11.72
CA HIS A 344 -2.65 -8.35 -10.45
C HIS A 344 -3.46 -7.63 -9.37
N LEU A 345 -4.50 -8.31 -8.87
CA LEU A 345 -5.37 -7.73 -7.86
C LEU A 345 -4.71 -7.76 -6.49
N HIS A 346 -4.88 -6.65 -5.77
CA HIS A 346 -4.44 -6.51 -4.39
C HIS A 346 -5.61 -6.06 -3.53
N VAL A 347 -5.63 -6.52 -2.28
CA VAL A 347 -6.57 -6.07 -1.25
C VAL A 347 -5.81 -5.49 -0.07
N GLY A 348 -6.49 -4.73 0.78
CA GLY A 348 -5.84 -4.05 1.90
C GLY A 348 -5.47 -5.03 3.02
N ALA A 349 -4.26 -4.91 3.53
CA ALA A 349 -3.77 -5.62 4.71
C ALA A 349 -2.93 -4.68 5.60
N PHE A 350 -2.22 -5.24 6.58
CA PHE A 350 -1.34 -4.49 7.47
C PHE A 350 -0.04 -5.26 7.74
N ASN A 351 1.01 -4.55 8.12
CA ASN A 351 2.24 -5.16 8.64
C ASN A 351 2.27 -5.13 10.18
N TRP A 352 3.30 -5.71 10.80
CA TRP A 352 3.37 -5.78 12.25
C TRP A 352 3.57 -4.42 12.94
N GLU A 353 3.92 -3.37 12.21
CA GLU A 353 3.95 -1.99 12.71
C GLU A 353 2.60 -1.27 12.60
N LEU A 354 1.52 -2.00 12.25
CA LEU A 354 0.20 -1.44 11.96
C LEU A 354 0.23 -0.36 10.85
N ARG A 355 1.13 -0.52 9.88
CA ARG A 355 1.06 0.24 8.63
C ARG A 355 0.20 -0.52 7.63
N TYR A 356 -0.61 0.20 6.86
CA TYR A 356 -1.32 -0.36 5.74
C TYR A 356 -0.33 -0.93 4.71
N THR A 357 -0.64 -2.10 4.19
CA THR A 357 0.12 -2.76 3.12
C THR A 357 -0.86 -3.46 2.19
N TRP A 358 -0.38 -3.98 1.07
CA TRP A 358 -1.20 -4.73 0.13
C TRP A 358 -1.04 -6.24 0.34
N LEU A 359 -2.12 -6.99 0.17
CA LEU A 359 -2.08 -8.45 0.06
C LEU A 359 -2.40 -8.82 -1.38
N LYS A 360 -1.47 -9.51 -2.05
CA LYS A 360 -1.69 -10.01 -3.40
C LYS A 360 -2.77 -11.08 -3.38
N VAL A 361 -3.79 -10.91 -4.21
CA VAL A 361 -4.83 -11.92 -4.46
C VAL A 361 -4.22 -13.04 -5.31
N PRO A 362 -4.34 -14.32 -4.92
CA PRO A 362 -3.82 -15.44 -5.70
C PRO A 362 -4.31 -15.41 -7.15
N ASP A 363 -3.44 -15.74 -8.11
CA ASP A 363 -3.72 -15.55 -9.55
C ASP A 363 -5.02 -16.24 -10.02
N HIS A 364 -5.33 -17.44 -9.49
CA HIS A 364 -6.58 -18.15 -9.80
C HIS A 364 -7.83 -17.42 -9.30
N LYS A 365 -7.77 -16.78 -8.12
CA LYS A 365 -8.85 -15.93 -7.60
C LYS A 365 -8.94 -14.63 -8.38
N THR A 366 -7.80 -14.05 -8.76
CA THR A 366 -7.75 -12.85 -9.61
C THR A 366 -8.52 -13.06 -10.90
N ILE A 367 -8.26 -14.17 -11.61
CA ILE A 367 -8.98 -14.52 -12.84
C ILE A 367 -10.49 -14.66 -12.58
N PHE A 368 -10.88 -15.33 -11.50
CA PHE A 368 -12.28 -15.49 -11.13
C PHE A 368 -12.98 -14.13 -10.93
N HIS A 369 -12.40 -13.23 -10.13
CA HIS A 369 -13.02 -11.94 -9.83
C HIS A 369 -13.05 -11.01 -11.05
N LEU A 370 -12.01 -11.00 -11.89
CA LEU A 370 -12.00 -10.22 -13.13
C LEU A 370 -13.09 -10.69 -14.12
N ASN A 371 -13.35 -12.00 -14.20
CA ASN A 371 -14.33 -12.57 -15.11
C ASN A 371 -15.78 -12.47 -14.61
N THR A 372 -15.99 -12.48 -13.29
CA THR A 372 -17.33 -12.47 -12.68
C THR A 372 -17.76 -11.08 -12.18
N GLY A 373 -16.79 -10.21 -11.88
CA GLY A 373 -17.01 -8.95 -11.20
C GLY A 373 -17.55 -9.12 -9.78
N GLU A 374 -17.31 -10.27 -9.16
CA GLU A 374 -17.65 -10.55 -7.76
C GLU A 374 -16.73 -9.77 -6.81
N ALA A 375 -17.27 -9.42 -5.64
CA ALA A 375 -16.54 -8.75 -4.57
C ALA A 375 -15.37 -9.59 -4.06
N ILE A 376 -14.34 -8.92 -3.54
CA ILE A 376 -13.19 -9.57 -2.90
C ILE A 376 -13.19 -9.19 -1.43
N ASP A 377 -13.13 -10.18 -0.55
CA ASP A 377 -12.91 -9.93 0.87
C ASP A 377 -11.55 -9.25 1.08
N SER A 378 -11.55 -8.19 1.87
CA SER A 378 -10.35 -7.41 2.16
C SER A 378 -10.10 -7.42 3.66
N PRO A 379 -8.90 -7.83 4.14
CA PRO A 379 -8.61 -7.78 5.57
C PRO A 379 -8.84 -6.41 6.19
N THR A 380 -8.44 -5.35 5.48
CA THR A 380 -8.66 -3.98 5.94
C THR A 380 -8.96 -3.00 4.80
N LEU A 381 -9.12 -1.73 5.17
CA LEU A 381 -9.52 -0.63 4.30
C LEU A 381 -8.32 0.20 3.85
N VAL A 382 -8.33 0.68 2.61
CA VAL A 382 -7.36 1.67 2.10
C VAL A 382 -7.55 3.05 2.76
N GLY A 383 -8.80 3.38 3.10
CA GLY A 383 -9.15 4.59 3.85
C GLY A 383 -9.65 5.76 2.99
N CYS A 384 -9.27 5.88 1.71
CA CYS A 384 -9.62 7.03 0.87
C CYS A 384 -11.06 7.02 0.31
N ALA A 385 -11.69 5.84 0.25
CA ALA A 385 -13.06 5.66 -0.21
C ALA A 385 -13.73 4.52 0.57
N ILE A 386 -14.75 4.84 1.37
CA ILE A 386 -15.46 3.87 2.22
C ILE A 386 -16.96 4.11 2.11
N ALA A 387 -17.73 3.07 1.83
CA ALA A 387 -19.19 3.08 1.79
C ALA A 387 -19.74 2.13 2.87
N VAL A 388 -20.71 2.60 3.65
CA VAL A 388 -21.31 1.83 4.74
C VAL A 388 -22.76 2.27 4.95
N THR A 389 -23.65 1.33 5.28
CA THR A 389 -25.02 1.70 5.67
C THR A 389 -24.97 2.55 6.93
N ARG A 390 -25.81 3.59 6.99
CA ARG A 390 -25.88 4.47 8.16
C ARG A 390 -26.19 3.67 9.42
N SER A 391 -27.17 2.78 9.35
CA SER A 391 -27.61 1.95 10.46
C SER A 391 -26.49 1.07 11.01
N PHE A 392 -25.73 0.39 10.15
CA PHE A 392 -24.61 -0.44 10.61
C PHE A 392 -23.46 0.42 11.16
N PHE A 393 -23.15 1.55 10.52
CA PHE A 393 -22.11 2.45 11.01
C PHE A 393 -22.42 3.01 12.40
N ASP A 394 -23.68 3.40 12.64
CA ASP A 394 -24.17 3.82 13.95
C ASP A 394 -24.15 2.65 14.96
N GLU A 395 -24.57 1.44 14.57
CA GLU A 395 -24.57 0.22 15.40
C GLU A 395 -23.18 -0.09 15.95
N ILE A 396 -22.15 -0.03 15.09
CA ILE A 396 -20.77 -0.34 15.49
C ILE A 396 -20.03 0.84 16.11
N GLY A 397 -20.66 2.03 16.21
CA GLY A 397 -20.13 3.19 16.93
C GLY A 397 -19.41 4.26 16.08
N GLY A 398 -19.56 4.25 14.76
CA GLY A 398 -18.95 5.22 13.85
C GLY A 398 -17.42 5.12 13.77
N PHE A 399 -16.68 6.19 13.50
CA PHE A 399 -15.21 6.18 13.70
C PHE A 399 -14.86 6.45 15.16
N ASP A 400 -13.74 5.89 15.62
CA ASP A 400 -13.18 6.24 16.93
C ASP A 400 -12.64 7.68 16.96
N GLU A 401 -13.45 8.61 17.48
CA GLU A 401 -13.08 10.03 17.62
C GLU A 401 -11.96 10.29 18.65
N GLY A 402 -11.51 9.26 19.38
CA GLY A 402 -10.28 9.29 20.17
C GLY A 402 -9.01 9.24 19.32
N LEU A 403 -9.10 8.81 18.06
CA LEU A 403 -8.02 8.91 17.07
C LEU A 403 -7.89 10.36 16.59
N GLU A 404 -6.68 10.90 16.62
CA GLU A 404 -6.41 12.30 16.32
C GLU A 404 -5.81 12.51 14.92
N ILE A 405 -6.26 13.57 14.24
CA ILE A 405 -5.79 14.01 12.91
C ILE A 405 -5.95 12.94 11.83
N TRP A 406 -5.06 11.94 11.77
CA TRP A 406 -5.02 10.89 10.77
C TRP A 406 -4.20 9.70 11.27
N GLY A 407 -4.52 8.50 10.78
CA GLY A 407 -3.71 7.30 10.92
C GLY A 407 -4.37 6.27 11.81
N GLY A 408 -4.43 5.02 11.32
CA GLY A 408 -4.97 3.87 12.03
C GLY A 408 -6.49 3.71 11.93
N GLU A 409 -7.24 4.72 11.50
CA GLU A 409 -8.71 4.67 11.47
C GLU A 409 -9.25 3.68 10.44
N ASN A 410 -8.52 3.48 9.34
CA ASN A 410 -8.81 2.49 8.32
C ASN A 410 -8.62 1.07 8.85
N LEU A 411 -7.54 0.83 9.61
CA LEU A 411 -7.27 -0.44 10.27
C LEU A 411 -8.28 -0.74 11.38
N GLU A 412 -8.54 0.26 12.22
CA GLU A 412 -9.48 0.19 13.33
C GLU A 412 -10.88 -0.20 12.86
N LEU A 413 -11.42 0.50 11.87
CA LEU A 413 -12.73 0.19 11.31
C LEU A 413 -12.75 -1.18 10.62
N GLY A 414 -11.69 -1.54 9.89
CA GLY A 414 -11.58 -2.86 9.24
C GLY A 414 -11.59 -4.01 10.25
N PHE A 415 -10.77 -3.91 11.30
CA PHE A 415 -10.72 -4.90 12.38
C PHE A 415 -12.05 -5.00 13.12
N ARG A 416 -12.67 -3.86 13.41
CA ARG A 416 -13.95 -3.80 14.10
C ARG A 416 -15.07 -4.42 13.26
N ALA A 417 -15.19 -4.06 12.00
CA ALA A 417 -16.22 -4.59 11.11
C ALA A 417 -16.17 -6.13 11.06
N TRP A 418 -14.99 -6.71 10.81
CA TRP A 418 -14.82 -8.17 10.79
C TRP A 418 -15.10 -8.83 12.14
N GLN A 419 -14.52 -8.31 13.22
CA GLN A 419 -14.67 -8.93 14.54
C GLN A 419 -16.10 -8.80 15.07
N CYS A 420 -16.83 -7.75 14.73
CA CYS A 420 -18.16 -7.46 15.27
C CYS A 420 -19.31 -7.90 14.36
N GLY A 421 -19.08 -8.88 13.47
CA GLY A 421 -20.13 -9.56 12.71
C GLY A 421 -20.52 -8.88 11.39
N GLY A 422 -19.73 -7.92 10.92
CA GLY A 422 -19.79 -7.39 9.56
C GLY A 422 -18.75 -8.02 8.64
N THR A 423 -18.61 -7.43 7.45
CA THR A 423 -17.58 -7.81 6.46
C THR A 423 -16.90 -6.57 5.90
N VAL A 424 -15.71 -6.75 5.31
CA VAL A 424 -15.00 -5.70 4.58
C VAL A 424 -14.69 -6.20 3.19
N VAL A 425 -15.13 -5.47 2.15
CA VAL A 425 -15.02 -5.94 0.77
C VAL A 425 -14.58 -4.85 -0.19
N THR A 426 -13.83 -5.27 -1.21
CA THR A 426 -13.42 -4.45 -2.34
C THR A 426 -14.25 -4.83 -3.58
N LEU A 427 -14.88 -3.86 -4.22
CA LEU A 427 -15.68 -4.08 -5.43
C LEU A 427 -14.93 -3.70 -6.69
N LEU A 428 -14.67 -4.67 -7.59
CA LEU A 428 -13.98 -4.41 -8.86
C LEU A 428 -14.81 -3.60 -9.85
N CYS A 429 -16.14 -3.72 -9.79
CA CYS A 429 -17.06 -2.99 -10.65
C CYS A 429 -17.26 -1.54 -10.22
N SER A 430 -16.81 -1.16 -9.02
CA SER A 430 -16.76 0.23 -8.57
C SER A 430 -15.32 0.72 -8.60
N ARG A 431 -15.06 1.80 -9.34
CA ARG A 431 -13.71 2.35 -9.53
C ARG A 431 -13.69 3.82 -9.13
N VAL A 432 -12.66 4.19 -8.37
CA VAL A 432 -12.40 5.58 -7.97
C VAL A 432 -10.91 5.82 -8.11
N GLY A 433 -10.54 6.85 -8.87
CA GLY A 433 -9.16 7.30 -8.95
C GLY A 433 -8.83 8.15 -7.71
N HIS A 434 -7.66 7.93 -7.12
CA HIS A 434 -7.16 8.68 -5.98
C HIS A 434 -5.75 9.20 -6.27
N VAL A 435 -5.47 10.44 -5.83
CA VAL A 435 -4.11 10.98 -5.88
C VAL A 435 -3.35 10.55 -4.62
N PHE A 436 -2.45 9.57 -4.76
CA PHE A 436 -1.57 9.14 -3.69
C PHE A 436 -0.44 10.16 -3.51
N LYS A 437 -0.49 10.93 -2.42
CA LYS A 437 0.46 12.01 -2.13
C LYS A 437 1.56 11.51 -1.21
N ASN A 438 2.81 11.92 -1.48
CA ASN A 438 3.88 11.85 -0.50
C ASN A 438 3.48 12.72 0.71
N PHE A 439 3.32 12.11 1.88
CA PHE A 439 2.84 12.77 3.11
C PHE A 439 1.44 13.42 2.99
N PRO A 440 0.36 12.63 3.07
CA PRO A 440 -0.97 13.08 2.68
C PRO A 440 -1.60 14.15 3.59
N TYR A 441 -1.13 14.29 4.84
CA TYR A 441 -1.70 15.23 5.81
C TYR A 441 -0.63 16.01 6.57
N LYS A 442 -0.93 17.29 6.82
CA LYS A 442 -0.18 18.14 7.75
C LYS A 442 -0.57 17.80 9.19
N PHE A 443 0.31 18.03 10.15
CA PHE A 443 0.03 17.80 11.57
C PHE A 443 0.31 19.06 12.37
N ASP A 444 -0.62 19.40 13.27
CA ASP A 444 -0.36 20.43 14.29
C ASP A 444 0.41 19.70 15.40
N GLY A 445 1.75 19.83 15.41
CA GLY A 445 2.61 19.14 16.36
C GLY A 445 3.32 17.90 15.79
N ASN A 446 3.75 16.99 16.66
CA ASN A 446 4.58 15.85 16.28
C ASN A 446 3.73 14.74 15.65
N ARG A 447 3.75 14.66 14.31
CA ARG A 447 3.06 13.64 13.51
C ARG A 447 3.29 12.23 14.04
N GLU A 448 4.54 11.87 14.24
CA GLU A 448 4.90 10.51 14.62
C GLU A 448 4.39 10.19 16.03
N GLN A 449 4.36 11.16 16.96
CA GLN A 449 3.71 10.97 18.25
C GLN A 449 2.20 10.74 18.12
N VAL A 450 1.52 11.54 17.30
CA VAL A 450 0.06 11.43 17.05
C VAL A 450 -0.28 10.08 16.43
N VAL A 451 0.39 9.71 15.33
CA VAL A 451 0.16 8.45 14.62
C VAL A 451 0.48 7.26 15.54
N THR A 452 1.61 7.29 16.24
CA THR A 452 1.96 6.24 17.21
C THR A 452 0.88 6.06 18.27
N LYS A 453 0.36 7.16 18.83
CA LYS A 453 -0.69 7.11 19.84
C LYS A 453 -2.00 6.54 19.30
N ASN A 454 -2.37 6.89 18.07
CA ASN A 454 -3.50 6.30 17.37
C ASN A 454 -3.32 4.78 17.21
N LEU A 455 -2.16 4.33 16.71
CA LEU A 455 -1.88 2.91 16.49
C LEU A 455 -1.83 2.11 17.81
N MET A 456 -1.25 2.69 18.87
CA MET A 456 -1.31 2.11 20.22
C MET A 456 -2.76 1.89 20.69
N ARG A 457 -3.63 2.86 20.38
CA ARG A 457 -5.06 2.80 20.73
C ARG A 457 -5.77 1.69 19.96
N VAL A 458 -5.50 1.56 18.65
CA VAL A 458 -6.01 0.45 17.83
C VAL A 458 -5.54 -0.90 18.36
N ALA A 459 -4.24 -1.02 18.66
CA ALA A 459 -3.65 -2.24 19.19
C ALA A 459 -4.27 -2.65 20.54
N ASP A 460 -4.46 -1.70 21.46
CA ASP A 460 -4.98 -2.00 22.80
C ASP A 460 -6.46 -2.39 22.81
N VAL A 461 -7.26 -1.84 21.90
CA VAL A 461 -8.70 -2.18 21.80
C VAL A 461 -8.92 -3.47 21.02
N TRP A 462 -8.20 -3.68 19.91
CA TRP A 462 -8.59 -4.67 18.90
C TRP A 462 -7.64 -5.85 18.73
N MET A 463 -6.36 -5.78 19.12
CA MET A 463 -5.37 -6.82 18.79
C MET A 463 -5.15 -7.89 19.86
N ASP A 464 -5.78 -7.77 21.03
CA ASP A 464 -5.63 -8.74 22.13
C ASP A 464 -4.15 -9.07 22.41
N GLY A 465 -3.80 -10.35 22.54
CA GLY A 465 -2.42 -10.80 22.75
C GLY A 465 -1.47 -10.61 21.56
N TYR A 466 -1.96 -10.19 20.39
CA TYR A 466 -1.13 -9.89 19.22
C TYR A 466 -0.56 -8.47 19.24
N LYS A 467 -1.08 -7.57 20.10
CA LYS A 467 -0.52 -6.21 20.26
C LYS A 467 0.97 -6.23 20.63
N LYS A 468 1.45 -7.31 21.26
CA LYS A 468 2.87 -7.53 21.56
C LYS A 468 3.77 -7.48 20.33
N PHE A 469 3.30 -7.92 19.16
CA PHE A 469 4.09 -7.87 17.93
C PHE A 469 4.25 -6.42 17.49
N PHE A 470 3.17 -5.64 17.51
CA PHE A 470 3.23 -4.20 17.26
C PHE A 470 4.19 -3.46 18.19
N TYR A 471 4.10 -3.71 19.50
CA TYR A 471 5.01 -3.09 20.45
C TYR A 471 6.47 -3.52 20.27
N ALA A 472 6.69 -4.80 19.94
CA ALA A 472 8.04 -5.32 19.74
C ALA A 472 8.67 -4.85 18.42
N SER A 473 7.92 -4.59 17.35
CA SER A 473 8.47 -4.16 16.05
C SER A 473 8.77 -2.67 15.96
N THR A 474 8.08 -1.85 16.74
CA THR A 474 8.08 -0.40 16.56
C THR A 474 9.01 0.34 17.51
N PHE A 475 9.54 -0.32 18.54
CA PHE A 475 10.39 0.30 19.58
C PHE A 475 9.77 1.58 20.18
N ILE A 476 8.44 1.69 20.18
CA ILE A 476 7.68 2.90 20.58
C ILE A 476 8.11 3.41 21.95
N TYR A 477 8.48 2.49 22.86
CA TYR A 477 8.89 2.82 24.23
C TYR A 477 10.34 3.33 24.34
N GLU A 478 11.24 2.90 23.46
CA GLU A 478 12.61 3.43 23.41
C GLU A 478 12.64 4.79 22.75
N ILE A 479 11.79 4.98 21.73
CA ILE A 479 11.79 6.17 20.89
C ILE A 479 10.91 7.28 21.47
N LYS A 480 9.85 6.98 22.25
CA LYS A 480 8.94 8.03 22.75
C LYS A 480 8.37 7.79 24.15
N ASN A 481 8.49 8.83 24.97
CA ASN A 481 7.74 9.08 26.20
C ASN A 481 6.23 9.32 25.94
N THR A 482 5.60 8.46 25.12
CA THR A 482 4.20 8.56 24.69
C THR A 482 3.34 7.72 25.62
N THR A 483 2.52 8.38 26.43
CA THR A 483 1.57 7.75 27.32
C THR A 483 0.15 8.29 27.07
N PHE A 484 -0.85 7.51 27.46
CA PHE A 484 -2.22 7.96 27.50
C PHE A 484 -2.48 8.73 28.78
N ASN A 485 -3.16 9.87 28.69
CA ASN A 485 -3.70 10.55 29.85
C ASN A 485 -4.99 9.85 30.34
N MET A 486 -5.51 10.26 31.49
CA MET A 486 -6.69 9.61 32.10
C MET A 486 -7.94 9.67 31.22
N ALA A 487 -8.19 10.76 30.50
CA ALA A 487 -9.35 10.89 29.63
C ALA A 487 -9.26 9.95 28.42
N GLU A 488 -8.06 9.76 27.88
CA GLU A 488 -7.80 8.83 26.79
C GLU A 488 -7.94 7.38 27.25
N LEU A 489 -7.41 7.03 28.43
CA LEU A 489 -7.60 5.70 29.02
C LEU A 489 -9.08 5.38 29.23
N GLN A 490 -9.86 6.32 29.79
CA GLN A 490 -11.31 6.15 29.92
C GLN A 490 -11.99 5.98 28.55
N SER A 491 -11.53 6.71 27.53
CA SER A 491 -12.02 6.56 26.17
C SER A 491 -11.69 5.18 25.59
N ILE A 492 -10.50 4.63 25.85
CA ILE A 492 -10.11 3.26 25.45
C ILE A 492 -11.01 2.23 26.13
N GLU A 493 -11.24 2.36 27.43
CA GLU A 493 -12.08 1.42 28.17
C GLU A 493 -13.53 1.41 27.66
N ARG A 494 -14.09 2.58 27.29
CA ARG A 494 -15.41 2.63 26.63
C ARG A 494 -15.46 1.85 25.32
N TRP A 495 -14.40 1.87 24.51
CA TRP A 495 -14.32 1.06 23.29
C TRP A 495 -14.20 -0.44 23.59
N LYS A 496 -13.44 -0.83 24.61
CA LYS A 496 -13.38 -2.22 25.06
C LYS A 496 -14.73 -2.71 25.58
N GLU A 497 -15.47 -1.88 26.31
CA GLU A 497 -16.84 -2.18 26.75
C GLU A 497 -17.80 -2.31 25.57
N HIS A 498 -17.72 -1.41 24.59
CA HIS A 498 -18.52 -1.49 23.37
C HIS A 498 -18.22 -2.77 22.56
N ARG A 499 -16.94 -3.12 22.41
CA ARG A 499 -16.49 -4.39 21.79
C ARG A 499 -17.09 -5.62 22.50
N LYS A 500 -17.13 -5.61 23.84
CA LYS A 500 -17.77 -6.67 24.64
C LYS A 500 -19.29 -6.70 24.43
N HIS A 501 -19.93 -5.54 24.40
CA HIS A 501 -21.38 -5.41 24.20
C HIS A 501 -21.83 -5.99 22.85
N LEU A 502 -21.08 -5.69 21.78
CA LEU A 502 -21.31 -6.24 20.44
C LEU A 502 -20.91 -7.72 20.30
N LYS A 503 -20.34 -8.33 21.34
CA LYS A 503 -19.86 -9.73 21.36
C LYS A 503 -18.88 -10.02 20.22
N CYS A 504 -17.99 -9.08 19.95
CA CYS A 504 -17.03 -9.21 18.87
C CYS A 504 -16.07 -10.39 19.10
N LYS A 505 -15.62 -11.01 18.02
CA LYS A 505 -14.57 -12.03 18.01
C LYS A 505 -13.24 -11.44 18.47
N ASN A 506 -12.33 -12.31 18.90
CA ASN A 506 -10.98 -11.95 19.27
C ASN A 506 -10.08 -11.80 18.03
N PHE A 507 -8.90 -11.22 18.20
CA PHE A 507 -7.97 -10.99 17.09
C PHE A 507 -7.34 -12.29 16.57
N GLU A 508 -7.27 -13.34 17.39
CA GLU A 508 -6.85 -14.67 16.95
C GLU A 508 -7.81 -15.23 15.88
N TRP A 509 -9.12 -15.10 16.10
CA TRP A 509 -10.12 -15.44 15.11
C TRP A 509 -9.93 -14.61 13.83
N TYR A 510 -9.65 -13.31 13.95
CA TYR A 510 -9.39 -12.44 12.80
C TYR A 510 -8.18 -12.92 12.00
N MET A 511 -7.05 -13.21 12.65
CA MET A 511 -5.85 -13.72 11.97
C MET A 511 -6.11 -15.05 11.25
N HIS A 512 -6.85 -15.98 11.87
CA HIS A 512 -7.11 -17.28 11.27
C HIS A 512 -8.17 -17.27 10.16
N ASN A 513 -9.15 -16.37 10.22
CA ASN A 513 -10.31 -16.40 9.31
C ASN A 513 -10.24 -15.33 8.22
N ILE A 514 -9.58 -14.20 8.48
CA ILE A 514 -9.62 -13.03 7.61
C ILE A 514 -8.28 -12.81 6.89
N VAL A 515 -7.16 -13.05 7.57
CA VAL A 515 -5.82 -12.85 6.99
C VAL A 515 -4.86 -14.01 7.33
N PRO A 516 -5.21 -15.26 6.99
CA PRO A 516 -4.36 -16.42 7.26
C PRO A 516 -3.01 -16.36 6.51
N GLU A 517 -2.91 -15.57 5.45
CA GLU A 517 -1.67 -15.32 4.71
C GLU A 517 -0.64 -14.51 5.51
N MET A 518 -1.06 -13.76 6.53
CA MET A 518 -0.15 -12.99 7.37
C MET A 518 0.50 -13.88 8.43
N GLU A 519 1.74 -14.29 8.16
CA GLU A 519 2.52 -15.10 9.09
C GLU A 519 2.80 -14.35 10.41
N THR A 520 2.55 -15.04 11.52
CA THR A 520 2.88 -14.54 12.86
C THR A 520 4.36 -14.74 13.15
N PRO A 521 5.12 -13.69 13.53
CA PRO A 521 6.52 -13.80 13.83
C PRO A 521 6.77 -14.82 14.96
N PRO A 522 7.82 -15.65 14.88
CA PRO A 522 8.21 -16.51 15.98
C PRO A 522 8.47 -15.68 17.25
N ARG A 523 8.05 -16.16 18.42
CA ARG A 523 8.21 -15.42 19.69
C ARG A 523 9.68 -15.23 20.08
N ASP A 524 10.56 -16.10 19.61
CA ASP A 524 12.00 -16.00 19.81
C ASP A 524 12.70 -15.23 18.69
N ALA A 525 11.98 -14.63 17.73
CA ALA A 525 12.57 -13.84 16.66
C ALA A 525 13.06 -12.49 17.18
N HIS A 526 14.31 -12.15 16.85
CA HIS A 526 14.91 -10.84 17.05
C HIS A 526 14.91 -10.00 15.77
N PHE A 527 14.94 -10.65 14.61
CA PHE A 527 14.70 -10.04 13.29
C PHE A 527 13.70 -10.92 12.54
N TYR A 528 12.85 -10.30 11.73
CA TYR A 528 11.80 -10.99 10.97
C TYR A 528 11.44 -10.20 9.72
N GLY A 529 11.21 -10.87 8.60
CA GLY A 529 10.90 -10.17 7.35
C GLY A 529 11.62 -10.70 6.12
N GLU A 530 11.53 -9.91 5.05
CA GLU A 530 12.49 -9.96 3.97
C GLU A 530 13.88 -9.55 4.47
N ILE A 531 14.92 -10.14 3.89
CA ILE A 531 16.32 -9.76 4.12
C ILE A 531 16.83 -9.17 2.81
N MET A 532 16.97 -7.84 2.76
CA MET A 532 17.37 -7.09 1.58
C MET A 532 18.83 -6.68 1.64
N ASN A 533 19.57 -6.87 0.56
CA ASN A 533 20.89 -6.27 0.43
C ASN A 533 20.79 -4.76 0.21
N VAL A 534 21.46 -3.96 1.04
CA VAL A 534 21.33 -2.49 0.98
C VAL A 534 21.88 -1.91 -0.33
N ARG A 535 22.91 -2.53 -0.91
CA ARG A 535 23.56 -2.06 -2.14
C ARG A 535 22.77 -2.42 -3.39
N SER A 536 22.38 -3.68 -3.53
CA SER A 536 21.72 -4.17 -4.75
C SER A 536 20.20 -4.03 -4.74
N LYS A 537 19.60 -3.81 -3.55
CA LYS A 537 18.15 -3.82 -3.33
C LYS A 537 17.47 -5.15 -3.69
N ALA A 538 18.23 -6.25 -3.71
CA ALA A 538 17.70 -7.59 -3.87
C ALA A 538 17.48 -8.26 -2.51
N CYS A 539 16.45 -9.10 -2.41
CA CYS A 539 16.03 -9.80 -1.20
C CYS A 539 16.40 -11.28 -1.27
N PHE A 540 16.59 -11.89 -0.11
CA PHE A 540 16.71 -13.35 -0.01
C PHE A 540 15.47 -14.03 -0.58
N GLU A 541 15.70 -15.10 -1.34
CA GLU A 541 14.66 -15.97 -1.89
C GLU A 541 15.06 -17.43 -1.67
N LEU A 542 14.09 -18.29 -1.36
CA LEU A 542 14.31 -19.73 -1.32
C LEU A 542 14.10 -20.30 -2.72
N TYR A 543 15.16 -20.89 -3.29
CA TYR A 543 15.08 -21.60 -4.57
C TYR A 543 14.55 -23.03 -4.39
N ASN A 544 14.09 -23.62 -5.50
CA ASN A 544 13.48 -24.95 -5.52
C ASN A 544 14.44 -26.08 -5.11
N ASP A 545 15.74 -25.87 -5.20
CA ASP A 545 16.80 -26.79 -4.78
C ASP A 545 17.27 -26.57 -3.33
N TYR A 546 16.52 -25.75 -2.57
CA TYR A 546 16.72 -25.42 -1.17
C TYR A 546 17.89 -24.46 -0.90
N TYR A 547 18.55 -23.91 -1.91
CA TYR A 547 19.51 -22.83 -1.71
C TYR A 547 18.81 -21.49 -1.49
N ILE A 548 19.49 -20.59 -0.78
CA ILE A 548 19.06 -19.20 -0.68
C ILE A 548 19.71 -18.43 -1.81
N GLY A 549 18.88 -17.85 -2.67
CA GLY A 549 19.26 -16.98 -3.77
C GLY A 549 18.83 -15.53 -3.55
N MET A 550 18.71 -14.78 -4.64
CA MET A 550 18.36 -13.36 -4.63
C MET A 550 17.20 -13.05 -5.58
N ASN A 551 16.19 -12.35 -5.07
CA ASN A 551 15.08 -11.78 -5.85
C ASN A 551 15.20 -10.26 -5.89
N TYR A 552 15.03 -9.64 -7.06
CA TYR A 552 15.03 -8.18 -7.19
C TYR A 552 13.66 -7.55 -6.96
N ILE A 553 12.64 -8.37 -6.72
CA ILE A 553 11.31 -7.94 -6.30
C ILE A 553 11.26 -8.02 -4.77
N CYS A 554 11.81 -7.00 -4.12
CA CYS A 554 11.61 -6.74 -2.70
C CYS A 554 10.31 -5.95 -2.54
N TYR A 555 9.49 -6.31 -1.57
CA TYR A 555 8.24 -5.58 -1.35
C TYR A 555 8.41 -4.36 -0.45
N GLU A 556 9.52 -4.25 0.31
CA GLU A 556 9.84 -3.06 1.13
C GLU A 556 8.62 -2.59 1.96
N HIS A 557 7.90 -3.52 2.58
CA HIS A 557 6.66 -3.28 3.35
C HIS A 557 5.40 -2.89 2.54
N LYS A 558 5.49 -2.74 1.22
CA LYS A 558 4.38 -2.32 0.34
C LYS A 558 3.38 -3.43 0.07
N VAL A 559 3.84 -4.68 0.02
CA VAL A 559 3.00 -5.88 -0.11
C VAL A 559 3.45 -6.88 0.97
N ILE A 560 2.53 -7.67 1.52
CA ILE A 560 2.89 -8.80 2.39
C ILE A 560 3.76 -9.77 1.57
N PRO A 561 5.05 -9.93 1.93
CA PRO A 561 5.97 -10.77 1.17
C PRO A 561 5.66 -12.26 1.38
N TYR A 562 6.12 -13.10 0.46
CA TYR A 562 6.04 -14.57 0.59
C TYR A 562 7.32 -15.19 1.16
N ASN A 563 8.39 -14.40 1.24
CA ASN A 563 9.76 -14.80 1.60
C ASN A 563 10.15 -14.24 2.99
N PHE A 564 9.43 -14.67 4.03
CA PHE A 564 9.76 -14.32 5.41
C PHE A 564 10.89 -15.17 5.98
N PHE A 565 11.93 -14.50 6.47
CA PHE A 565 13.01 -15.08 7.25
C PHE A 565 12.95 -14.56 8.69
N SER A 566 13.53 -15.30 9.62
CA SER A 566 13.72 -14.83 10.99
C SER A 566 15.09 -15.18 11.53
N ILE A 567 15.61 -14.36 12.44
CA ILE A 567 16.78 -14.70 13.25
C ILE A 567 16.31 -14.85 14.69
N SER A 568 16.47 -16.05 15.27
CA SER A 568 16.07 -16.30 16.65
C SER A 568 17.03 -15.69 17.68
N ASN A 569 16.61 -15.63 18.94
CA ASN A 569 17.44 -15.21 20.08
C ASN A 569 18.72 -16.07 20.25
N ALA A 570 18.67 -17.33 19.80
CA ALA A 570 19.83 -18.23 19.77
C ALA A 570 20.76 -17.98 18.57
N GLY A 571 20.38 -17.10 17.64
CA GLY A 571 21.10 -16.81 16.41
C GLY A 571 20.82 -17.80 15.28
N LEU A 572 19.70 -18.53 15.30
CA LEU A 572 19.34 -19.39 14.17
C LEU A 572 18.63 -18.55 13.10
N LEU A 573 19.19 -18.51 11.90
CA LEU A 573 18.51 -17.97 10.72
C LEU A 573 17.50 -19.03 10.24
N ARG A 574 16.24 -18.67 10.08
CA ARG A 574 15.14 -19.57 9.78
C ARG A 574 14.30 -19.08 8.62
N TRP A 575 13.69 -20.03 7.92
CA TRP A 575 12.58 -19.82 7.00
C TRP A 575 11.49 -20.80 7.43
N LYS A 576 10.35 -20.25 7.89
CA LYS A 576 9.28 -21.02 8.56
C LYS A 576 9.83 -21.88 9.73
N ASP A 577 9.58 -23.19 9.69
CA ASP A 577 9.98 -24.19 10.68
C ASP A 577 11.40 -24.76 10.44
N LYS A 578 12.08 -24.33 9.38
CA LYS A 578 13.41 -24.80 8.98
C LYS A 578 14.49 -23.76 9.24
N CYS A 579 15.74 -24.21 9.28
CA CYS A 579 16.90 -23.37 9.53
C CYS A 579 17.78 -23.25 8.28
N ILE A 580 18.54 -22.16 8.21
CA ILE A 580 19.56 -21.94 7.18
C ILE A 580 20.92 -22.33 7.75
N LYS A 581 21.66 -23.15 6.99
CA LYS A 581 23.03 -23.59 7.32
C LYS A 581 23.96 -23.38 6.13
N VAL A 582 25.25 -23.27 6.40
CA VAL A 582 26.30 -23.31 5.37
C VAL A 582 26.83 -24.73 5.20
N LEU A 583 26.84 -25.24 3.97
CA LEU A 583 27.29 -26.59 3.64
C LEU A 583 28.77 -26.64 3.25
N PHE A 584 29.67 -26.64 4.23
CA PHE A 584 31.10 -26.78 3.95
C PHE A 584 31.44 -28.02 3.10
N PRO A 585 32.36 -27.90 2.12
CA PRO A 585 33.23 -26.75 1.85
C PRO A 585 32.58 -25.62 1.02
N SER A 586 31.33 -25.78 0.57
CA SER A 586 30.62 -24.71 -0.14
C SER A 586 30.29 -23.53 0.80
N PRO A 587 30.49 -22.28 0.36
CA PRO A 587 30.13 -21.10 1.14
C PRO A 587 28.63 -20.75 1.05
N ALA A 588 27.84 -21.51 0.29
CA ALA A 588 26.43 -21.23 0.04
C ALA A 588 25.53 -21.47 1.25
N LEU A 589 24.46 -20.67 1.37
CA LEU A 589 23.41 -20.82 2.37
C LEU A 589 22.33 -21.77 1.86
N ARG A 590 21.93 -22.76 2.66
CA ARG A 590 20.92 -23.76 2.30
C ARG A 590 19.93 -24.02 3.42
N LEU A 591 18.68 -24.27 3.07
CA LEU A 591 17.62 -24.71 3.98
C LEU A 591 17.84 -26.15 4.45
N VAL A 592 17.77 -26.37 5.75
CA VAL A 592 17.94 -27.67 6.43
C VAL A 592 17.04 -27.77 7.66
N ASP A 593 16.95 -28.96 8.26
CA ASP A 593 16.28 -29.12 9.55
C ASP A 593 17.01 -28.35 10.66
N CYS A 594 16.22 -27.69 11.52
CA CYS A 594 16.76 -27.01 12.68
C CYS A 594 17.36 -28.01 13.69
N PRO A 595 18.41 -27.61 14.43
CA PRO A 595 18.87 -28.40 15.56
C PRO A 595 17.76 -28.51 16.63
N PRO A 596 17.74 -29.59 17.44
CA PRO A 596 16.77 -29.75 18.52
C PRO A 596 16.75 -28.54 19.48
N ILE A 597 15.58 -28.18 20.00
CA ILE A 597 15.37 -26.98 20.83
C ILE A 597 16.25 -26.99 22.10
N ASP A 598 16.54 -28.17 22.65
CA ASP A 598 17.38 -28.36 23.85
C ASP A 598 18.88 -28.57 23.53
N ALA A 599 19.30 -28.26 22.30
CA ALA A 599 20.69 -28.40 21.90
C ALA A 599 21.61 -27.49 22.75
N ASN A 600 22.66 -28.08 23.33
CA ASN A 600 23.68 -27.31 24.04
C ASN A 600 24.34 -26.26 23.12
N THR A 601 24.91 -25.20 23.71
CA THR A 601 25.54 -24.11 22.95
C THR A 601 26.62 -24.60 21.98
N SER A 602 27.33 -25.69 22.30
CA SER A 602 28.34 -26.28 21.43
C SER A 602 27.76 -26.80 20.12
N ALA A 603 26.62 -27.50 20.16
CA ALA A 603 25.93 -28.00 18.98
C ALA A 603 25.42 -26.88 18.09
N LEU A 604 25.00 -25.75 18.66
CA LEU A 604 24.65 -24.55 17.88
C LEU A 604 25.85 -23.98 17.13
N TYR A 605 27.06 -23.98 17.71
CA TYR A 605 28.26 -23.57 16.97
C TYR A 605 28.67 -24.57 15.89
N ASP A 606 28.38 -25.86 16.05
CA ASP A 606 28.62 -26.88 15.01
C ASP A 606 27.60 -26.76 13.85
N PHE A 607 26.38 -26.28 14.17
CA PHE A 607 25.38 -25.90 13.17
C PHE A 607 25.67 -24.54 12.54
N GLY A 608 26.27 -23.63 13.33
CA GLY A 608 26.53 -22.23 13.02
C GLY A 608 25.47 -21.28 13.58
N ILE A 609 25.89 -20.10 14.02
CA ILE A 609 24.99 -19.04 14.53
C ILE A 609 25.15 -17.74 13.73
N PHE A 610 24.02 -17.13 13.39
CA PHE A 610 23.91 -15.84 12.74
C PHE A 610 23.70 -14.74 13.78
N LYS A 611 24.49 -13.67 13.69
CA LYS A 611 24.32 -12.45 14.51
C LYS A 611 24.49 -11.22 13.65
N VAL A 612 23.66 -10.20 13.90
CA VAL A 612 23.81 -8.90 13.25
C VAL A 612 24.82 -8.04 14.04
N LYS A 613 25.72 -7.34 13.34
CA LYS A 613 26.71 -6.39 13.91
C LYS A 613 26.83 -5.16 13.01
N LEU A 614 27.32 -4.02 13.55
CA LEU A 614 27.27 -2.69 12.88
C LEU A 614 25.83 -2.33 12.51
N ILE A 615 25.01 -2.09 13.54
CA ILE A 615 23.55 -2.09 13.44
C ILE A 615 23.01 -0.65 13.30
N GLY A 616 22.23 -0.39 12.26
CA GLY A 616 21.19 0.65 12.25
C GLY A 616 19.85 0.07 12.72
N HIS A 617 18.77 0.86 12.82
CA HIS A 617 17.51 0.39 13.43
C HIS A 617 17.00 -0.97 12.92
N THR A 618 17.15 -1.25 11.62
CA THR A 618 16.70 -2.50 10.97
C THR A 618 17.75 -3.15 10.06
N TRP A 619 19.01 -2.68 10.05
CA TRP A 619 20.04 -3.19 9.13
C TRP A 619 21.39 -3.40 9.80
N GLY A 620 22.23 -4.23 9.19
CA GLY A 620 23.61 -4.45 9.63
C GLY A 620 24.29 -5.60 8.88
N GLN A 621 25.50 -5.96 9.32
CA GLN A 621 26.24 -7.11 8.78
C GLN A 621 25.75 -8.41 9.40
N LEU A 622 25.32 -9.35 8.56
CA LEU A 622 24.92 -10.68 8.97
C LEU A 622 26.15 -11.58 9.14
N ARG A 623 26.58 -11.81 10.38
CA ARG A 623 27.79 -12.57 10.73
C ARG A 623 27.45 -14.01 11.06
N TYR A 624 28.13 -14.96 10.43
CA TYR A 624 28.01 -16.40 10.68
C TYR A 624 29.20 -16.90 11.49
N TYR A 625 28.94 -17.50 12.65
CA TYR A 625 29.95 -18.06 13.53
C TYR A 625 29.79 -19.57 13.58
N VAL A 626 30.86 -20.32 13.33
CA VAL A 626 30.85 -21.78 13.32
C VAL A 626 32.08 -22.34 14.03
N ARG A 627 31.95 -23.50 14.68
CA ARG A 627 33.10 -24.19 15.25
C ARG A 627 33.93 -24.83 14.14
N ASN A 628 35.22 -24.51 14.12
CA ASN A 628 36.18 -25.18 13.27
C ASN A 628 36.32 -26.65 13.70
N PRO A 629 36.06 -27.62 12.81
CA PRO A 629 36.15 -29.04 13.16
C PRO A 629 37.56 -29.48 13.58
N SER A 630 38.59 -28.84 13.03
CA SER A 630 39.99 -29.21 13.25
C SER A 630 40.59 -28.55 14.49
N THR A 631 40.36 -27.24 14.67
CA THR A 631 40.99 -26.46 15.75
C THR A 631 40.09 -26.30 16.98
N LYS A 632 38.79 -26.63 16.85
CA LYS A 632 37.73 -26.38 17.84
C LYS A 632 37.49 -24.90 18.18
N ASN A 633 38.21 -23.97 17.53
CA ASN A 633 37.99 -22.52 17.63
C ASN A 633 36.69 -22.12 16.94
N ILE A 634 36.17 -20.93 17.26
CA ILE A 634 35.01 -20.36 16.58
C ILE A 634 35.51 -19.46 15.45
N ASP A 635 35.24 -19.86 14.22
CA ASP A 635 35.50 -19.06 13.03
C ASP A 635 34.34 -18.09 12.78
N LYS A 636 34.67 -16.93 12.20
CA LYS A 636 33.71 -15.84 11.94
C LYS A 636 33.74 -15.46 10.46
N TYR A 637 32.57 -15.48 9.85
CA TYR A 637 32.32 -15.06 8.48
C TYR A 637 31.22 -14.01 8.42
N CYS A 638 31.09 -13.34 7.28
CA CYS A 638 30.00 -12.43 6.98
C CYS A 638 29.29 -12.89 5.72
N VAL A 639 27.96 -12.75 5.68
CA VAL A 639 27.18 -13.03 4.48
C VAL A 639 27.38 -11.91 3.48
N VAL A 640 27.75 -12.25 2.26
CA VAL A 640 28.04 -11.33 1.15
C VAL A 640 27.25 -11.77 -0.08
N GLN A 641 26.68 -10.80 -0.79
CA GLN A 641 26.06 -11.06 -2.09
C GLN A 641 27.13 -11.09 -3.18
N VAL A 642 27.25 -12.20 -3.91
CA VAL A 642 28.21 -12.36 -5.01
C VAL A 642 27.56 -13.11 -6.19
N THR A 643 28.30 -13.28 -7.27
CA THR A 643 27.94 -14.13 -8.42
C THR A 643 28.78 -15.39 -8.46
N ASN A 644 28.29 -16.43 -9.16
CA ASN A 644 29.01 -17.68 -9.42
C ASN A 644 29.41 -18.43 -8.14
N VAL A 645 28.50 -18.51 -7.17
CA VAL A 645 28.71 -19.22 -5.90
C VAL A 645 28.78 -20.74 -6.11
N LEU A 646 27.91 -21.27 -6.95
CA LEU A 646 27.77 -22.70 -7.24
C LEU A 646 27.77 -22.92 -8.76
N PRO A 647 28.36 -24.01 -9.27
CA PRO A 647 28.32 -24.35 -10.70
C PRO A 647 26.89 -24.46 -11.26
N GLU A 648 25.96 -25.01 -10.48
CA GLU A 648 24.55 -25.14 -10.84
C GLU A 648 23.80 -23.80 -10.91
N HIS A 649 24.33 -22.74 -10.29
CA HIS A 649 23.80 -21.37 -10.26
C HIS A 649 24.74 -20.39 -10.96
N GLU A 650 25.36 -20.80 -12.07
CA GLU A 650 26.26 -19.95 -12.84
C GLU A 650 25.54 -18.66 -13.27
N LYS A 651 26.20 -17.51 -13.07
CA LYS A 651 25.70 -16.14 -13.38
C LYS A 651 24.55 -15.65 -12.50
N GLU A 652 24.06 -16.46 -11.57
CA GLU A 652 23.08 -16.02 -10.58
C GLU A 652 23.78 -15.27 -9.44
N GLN A 653 23.10 -14.27 -8.88
CA GLN A 653 23.52 -13.63 -7.64
C GLN A 653 22.98 -14.40 -6.46
N MET A 654 23.84 -14.71 -5.49
CA MET A 654 23.46 -15.48 -4.30
C MET A 654 24.17 -14.93 -3.06
N PRO A 655 23.56 -15.04 -1.86
CA PRO A 655 24.25 -14.88 -0.61
C PRO A 655 25.16 -16.08 -0.34
N GLN A 656 26.40 -15.79 0.06
CA GLN A 656 27.34 -16.80 0.57
C GLN A 656 28.09 -16.25 1.79
N ILE A 657 28.76 -17.11 2.55
CA ILE A 657 29.71 -16.64 3.56
C ILE A 657 31.06 -16.25 2.93
N GLY A 658 31.65 -15.18 3.47
CA GLY A 658 32.97 -14.68 3.10
C GLY A 658 33.69 -13.99 4.26
N GLY A 659 34.88 -13.47 4.00
CA GLY A 659 35.61 -12.67 4.99
C GLY A 659 34.88 -11.37 5.32
N CYS A 660 34.76 -11.06 6.61
CA CYS A 660 34.12 -9.82 7.06
C CYS A 660 34.92 -8.58 6.67
N ARG A 661 34.29 -7.68 5.91
CA ARG A 661 34.88 -6.39 5.49
C ARG A 661 33.93 -5.27 5.85
N GLU A 662 34.38 -4.31 6.66
CA GLU A 662 33.51 -3.23 7.17
C GLU A 662 33.07 -2.27 6.06
N ASN A 663 33.90 -2.08 5.03
CA ASN A 663 33.63 -1.16 3.91
C ASN A 663 32.90 -1.83 2.72
N ASP A 664 32.49 -3.09 2.85
CA ASP A 664 31.83 -3.83 1.77
C ASP A 664 30.30 -3.71 1.89
N ASN A 665 29.71 -2.84 1.07
CA ASN A 665 28.27 -2.60 1.07
C ASN A 665 27.44 -3.83 0.63
N PHE A 666 28.05 -4.83 -0.03
CA PHE A 666 27.37 -6.10 -0.34
C PHE A 666 27.29 -7.05 0.87
N GLN A 667 27.90 -6.69 2.01
CA GLN A 667 27.77 -7.38 3.29
C GLN A 667 26.74 -6.74 4.24
N VAL A 668 26.08 -5.66 3.79
CA VAL A 668 25.10 -4.92 4.59
C VAL A 668 23.68 -5.32 4.18
N TRP A 669 22.91 -5.79 5.16
CA TRP A 669 21.58 -6.36 4.97
C TRP A 669 20.56 -5.62 5.83
N SER A 670 19.39 -5.32 5.26
CA SER A 670 18.23 -4.75 5.93
C SER A 670 17.18 -5.82 6.17
N PHE A 671 16.52 -5.77 7.32
CA PHE A 671 15.41 -6.64 7.70
C PHE A 671 14.13 -5.83 7.70
N THR A 672 12.98 -6.42 7.36
CA THR A 672 11.68 -5.74 7.47
C THR A 672 11.44 -5.28 8.90
N HIS A 673 11.55 -6.17 9.88
CA HIS A 673 11.32 -5.85 11.29
C HIS A 673 12.48 -6.29 12.15
N ARG A 674 12.82 -5.45 13.12
CA ARG A 674 13.58 -5.84 14.31
C ARG A 674 12.59 -5.96 15.46
N PHE A 675 12.67 -7.04 16.22
CA PHE A 675 11.77 -7.32 17.33
C PHE A 675 12.52 -7.27 18.67
N ASP A 676 11.92 -6.58 19.64
CA ASP A 676 12.28 -6.70 21.05
C ASP A 676 11.03 -6.93 21.91
N PHE A 677 10.77 -8.20 22.23
CA PHE A 677 9.65 -8.59 23.08
C PHE A 677 9.88 -8.28 24.57
N ASN A 678 11.10 -7.93 25.01
CA ASN A 678 11.33 -7.50 26.39
C ASN A 678 10.70 -6.12 26.64
N LEU A 679 10.60 -5.29 25.60
CA LEU A 679 9.85 -4.04 25.66
C LEU A 679 8.39 -4.27 26.00
N TYR A 680 7.80 -5.39 25.55
CA TYR A 680 6.41 -5.74 25.85
C TYR A 680 6.21 -6.28 27.29
N ALA A 681 7.18 -7.04 27.83
CA ALA A 681 7.05 -7.59 29.18
C ALA A 681 6.95 -6.50 30.27
N ASN A 682 7.45 -5.29 29.98
CA ASN A 682 7.34 -4.13 30.86
C ASN A 682 6.03 -3.33 30.70
N THR A 683 5.12 -3.74 29.80
CA THR A 683 3.99 -2.93 29.33
C THR A 683 2.61 -3.51 29.61
N ASP A 684 2.47 -4.45 30.56
CA ASP A 684 1.16 -4.69 31.16
C ASP A 684 0.72 -3.44 31.94
N PHE A 685 0.16 -2.47 31.21
CA PHE A 685 -0.50 -1.27 31.72
C PHE A 685 -1.58 -1.62 32.76
N ALA A 686 -2.07 -2.87 32.75
CA ALA A 686 -3.07 -3.37 33.69
C ALA A 686 -2.50 -3.87 35.04
N THR A 687 -1.26 -4.32 35.14
CA THR A 687 -0.69 -4.82 36.40
C THR A 687 0.08 -3.77 37.19
N ASN A 688 0.60 -2.72 36.54
CA ASN A 688 1.25 -1.62 37.26
C ASN A 688 0.28 -0.56 37.84
N MET A 689 -1.01 -0.64 37.56
CA MET A 689 -2.04 0.21 38.19
C MET A 689 -2.66 -0.39 39.48
N THR A 690 -2.24 -1.58 39.92
CA THR A 690 -2.87 -2.23 41.09
C THR A 690 -2.13 -2.08 42.43
N TYR A 691 -1.02 -1.34 42.54
CA TYR A 691 -0.29 -1.19 43.83
C TYR A 691 0.30 0.20 44.12
N LYS A 692 -0.45 1.28 43.84
CA LYS A 692 -0.19 2.60 44.47
C LYS A 692 -1.46 3.28 44.96
N HIS A 693 -2.31 2.52 45.65
CA HIS A 693 -3.24 3.09 46.63
C HIS A 693 -2.89 2.57 48.03
N LYS A 694 -2.55 3.51 48.92
CA LYS A 694 -2.21 3.39 50.36
C LYS A 694 -0.78 2.90 50.70
N GLN A 695 0.12 3.87 50.85
CA GLN A 695 0.73 4.17 52.16
C GLN A 695 0.80 5.68 52.33
#